data_AF-A0AAV2C924-F1
#
_entry.id   AF-A0AAV2C924-F1
#
_cell.length_a   1.000
_cell.length_b   1.000
_cell.length_c   1.000
_cell.angle_alpha   90.00
_cell.angle_beta   90.00
_cell.angle_gamma   90.00
#
_symmetry.space_group_name_H-M   'P 1'
#
loop_
_entity.id
_entity.type
_entity.pdbx_description
1 polymer ?
#
loop_
_entity_poly.entity_id
_entity_poly.type
_entity_poly.pdbx_seq_one_letter_code
_entity_poly.pdbx_strand_id
1 'polypeptide(L)'
;MSDGHFFNNISLGGRGGTNPGQIKITSAGIQWKKQGGGKVVEVDKSDVSRLSWTKVPRSNQLGVRIKDGLYYKFTGFRDQDVSSLTNFFQSNFGKTPEERQLSVSGRNWGEVDLSGNMLTFMVGSKQAFEVSLADVSQTQMQGKNDVILEFHVDDTTGANEKDSLMELSFHIPTNNTQFVGDENRPAAQVFREKIMSMADVGAGAEEAVSLFENITVLTPRGRYNVELHLSFLRLQGQANDFKIQYSSVVRLFLLPKSHQPHTFVIVTLDPPIRKGQTLYPHIVFQYDTELVVQQTLSISDELLNGKYKGKVEASYKGLIHEVFTAILRGLSGAKVTKPGKFRSCQDGYAVKSSLKAEDGLLYPLEKSFFFLPRPPTLILHEEIDYVEFERHAAGGSNMHYFDLLIRLKTEQEHLFRNIQRNEYHNLYSFISGKGLKIMNFGDMKAANGVAAVLQNDDDDDAVDPHLERIKNEAGGEDSDEEDSDFVADKDDGGSPTDDSGDDSDGSNSGNEKEGAQMQKPIKKDSAKEASSSKPMSKGKKVREGEEDGSKKKKPKKKKDPNAPKKALSGYMFFSQTERESVKKSNPGIAFGEVGKVLGDRWRAMSAEEKEPYEEMARADKIRYKDALSGYKNPQPMDIDSEHDSASS
;
A
#
# COMPACT_ATOMS: atom_id res chain seq x y z
N MET A 1 -22.65 -19.85 33.76
CA MET A 1 -23.39 -19.97 32.48
C MET A 1 -22.68 -19.07 31.47
N SER A 2 -23.13 -18.95 30.21
CA SER A 2 -22.41 -18.14 29.22
C SER A 2 -22.72 -16.64 29.38
N ASP A 3 -21.87 -15.90 30.09
CA ASP A 3 -22.06 -14.48 30.45
C ASP A 3 -21.84 -13.48 29.28
N GLY A 4 -22.18 -13.89 28.06
CA GLY A 4 -22.21 -12.99 26.91
C GLY A 4 -22.96 -13.57 25.72
N HIS A 5 -23.73 -12.72 25.05
CA HIS A 5 -24.26 -12.98 23.71
C HIS A 5 -23.23 -12.54 22.66
N PHE A 6 -22.98 -13.39 21.67
CA PHE A 6 -22.04 -13.14 20.58
C PHE A 6 -22.80 -13.19 19.25
N PHE A 7 -22.68 -12.16 18.42
CA PHE A 7 -23.26 -12.13 17.08
C PHE A 7 -22.21 -11.71 16.05
N ASN A 8 -22.14 -12.47 14.97
CA ASN A 8 -21.31 -12.16 13.80
C ASN A 8 -22.16 -11.43 12.75
N ASN A 9 -21.50 -10.71 11.85
CA ASN A 9 -22.14 -9.93 10.77
C ASN A 9 -23.06 -8.81 11.27
N ILE A 10 -22.74 -8.21 12.43
CA ILE A 10 -23.38 -7.00 12.94
C ILE A 10 -22.58 -5.79 12.46
N SER A 11 -23.18 -4.89 11.71
CA SER A 11 -22.53 -3.68 11.20
C SER A 11 -22.72 -2.50 12.15
N LEU A 12 -21.72 -1.63 12.24
CA LEU A 12 -21.81 -0.36 12.98
C LEU A 12 -22.26 0.75 12.01
N GLY A 13 -23.40 1.39 12.31
CA GLY A 13 -23.98 2.48 11.53
C GLY A 13 -23.37 3.85 11.90
N GLY A 14 -22.85 4.53 10.89
CA GLY A 14 -22.09 5.78 10.93
C GLY A 14 -21.16 5.80 9.69
N ARG A 15 -20.33 6.82 9.51
CA ARG A 15 -19.41 6.95 8.33
C ARG A 15 -18.27 5.91 8.23
N GLY A 16 -18.34 4.81 8.99
CA GLY A 16 -17.34 3.73 8.95
C GLY A 16 -17.56 2.71 7.83
N GLY A 17 -18.57 2.90 6.97
CA GLY A 17 -19.08 1.86 6.09
C GLY A 17 -19.98 0.88 6.83
N THR A 18 -20.93 0.28 6.11
CA THR A 18 -21.80 -0.83 6.58
C THR A 18 -21.06 -2.15 6.84
N ASN A 19 -19.76 -2.08 7.14
CA ASN A 19 -18.86 -3.22 7.24
C ASN A 19 -19.28 -4.16 8.38
N PRO A 20 -19.41 -5.47 8.13
CA PRO A 20 -19.75 -6.43 9.16
C PRO A 20 -18.65 -6.51 10.23
N GLY A 21 -19.07 -6.65 11.48
CA GLY A 21 -18.21 -6.94 12.61
C GLY A 21 -18.79 -8.05 13.49
N GLN A 22 -18.04 -8.38 14.52
CA GLN A 22 -18.47 -9.22 15.61
C GLN A 22 -18.84 -8.31 16.79
N ILE A 23 -20.07 -8.45 17.31
CA ILE A 23 -20.48 -7.82 18.57
C ILE A 23 -20.53 -8.89 19.67
N LYS A 24 -20.12 -8.48 20.87
CA LYS A 24 -20.16 -9.26 22.10
C LYS A 24 -20.81 -8.39 23.18
N ILE A 25 -21.98 -8.83 23.64
CA ILE A 25 -22.78 -8.14 24.65
C ILE A 25 -22.68 -8.95 25.95
N THR A 26 -22.11 -8.36 26.99
CA THR A 26 -21.83 -9.00 28.29
C THR A 26 -22.56 -8.30 29.43
N SER A 27 -22.49 -8.85 30.64
CA SER A 27 -22.98 -8.19 31.86
C SER A 27 -22.18 -6.93 32.25
N ALA A 28 -20.94 -6.80 31.76
CA ALA A 28 -20.07 -5.64 32.00
C ALA A 28 -20.27 -4.51 30.95
N GLY A 29 -20.48 -4.85 29.69
CA GLY A 29 -20.58 -3.89 28.60
C GLY A 29 -20.76 -4.51 27.21
N ILE A 30 -20.75 -3.66 26.18
CA ILE A 30 -20.88 -3.99 24.77
C ILE A 30 -19.54 -3.76 24.08
N GLN A 31 -18.99 -4.80 23.44
CA GLN A 31 -17.77 -4.74 22.63
C GLN A 31 -18.12 -5.03 21.17
N TRP A 32 -17.61 -4.23 20.22
CA TRP A 32 -17.73 -4.46 18.78
C TRP A 32 -16.36 -4.37 18.10
N LYS A 33 -16.03 -5.37 17.27
CA LYS A 33 -14.80 -5.41 16.47
C LYS A 33 -15.14 -5.66 15.00
N LYS A 34 -14.69 -4.77 14.13
CA LYS A 34 -14.79 -4.90 12.66
C LYS A 34 -14.10 -6.17 12.15
N GLN A 35 -14.72 -6.83 11.17
CA GLN A 35 -14.13 -7.98 10.49
C GLN A 35 -12.98 -7.52 9.58
N GLY A 36 -11.82 -8.16 9.68
CA GLY A 36 -10.59 -7.73 8.99
C GLY A 36 -9.69 -6.75 9.76
N GLY A 37 -9.99 -6.49 11.03
CA GLY A 37 -9.21 -5.55 11.87
C GLY A 37 -9.84 -4.16 11.94
N GLY A 38 -9.24 -3.29 12.74
CA GLY A 38 -9.73 -1.93 13.00
C GLY A 38 -9.80 -1.57 14.49
N LYS A 39 -10.34 -0.39 14.80
CA LYS A 39 -10.57 0.11 16.17
C LYS A 39 -11.72 -0.67 16.82
N VAL A 40 -11.50 -1.24 18.00
CA VAL A 40 -12.56 -1.84 18.80
C VAL A 40 -13.41 -0.71 19.40
N VAL A 41 -14.73 -0.82 19.28
CA VAL A 41 -15.68 0.03 20.01
C VAL A 41 -16.09 -0.71 21.27
N GLU A 42 -15.91 -0.07 22.41
CA GLU A 42 -16.18 -0.63 23.74
C GLU A 42 -17.04 0.38 24.51
N VAL A 43 -18.12 -0.13 25.12
CA VAL A 43 -19.12 0.67 25.82
C VAL A 43 -19.47 -0.02 27.14
N ASP A 44 -19.00 0.53 28.24
CA ASP A 44 -19.28 0.01 29.57
C ASP A 44 -20.75 0.22 29.99
N LYS A 45 -21.28 -0.71 30.79
CA LYS A 45 -22.63 -0.64 31.36
C LYS A 45 -22.87 0.64 32.16
N SER A 46 -21.84 1.22 32.77
CA SER A 46 -21.91 2.51 33.48
C SER A 46 -22.34 3.65 32.57
N ASP A 47 -22.03 3.57 31.28
CA ASP A 47 -22.05 4.72 30.38
C ASP A 47 -23.30 4.72 29.49
N VAL A 48 -23.93 3.55 29.30
CA VAL A 48 -25.23 3.39 28.63
C VAL A 48 -26.32 4.21 29.32
N SER A 49 -26.75 5.30 28.68
CA SER A 49 -27.83 6.16 29.15
C SER A 49 -29.20 5.66 28.70
N ARG A 50 -29.33 5.29 27.42
CA ARG A 50 -30.57 4.83 26.78
C ARG A 50 -30.29 3.73 25.73
N LEU A 51 -31.22 2.78 25.61
CA LEU A 51 -31.22 1.74 24.59
C LEU A 51 -32.51 1.83 23.78
N SER A 52 -32.46 1.56 22.48
CA SER A 52 -33.66 1.50 21.64
C SER A 52 -33.54 0.49 20.51
N TRP A 53 -34.66 -0.18 20.18
CA TRP A 53 -34.79 -1.06 19.03
C TRP A 53 -35.50 -0.35 17.89
N THR A 54 -34.87 -0.28 16.72
CA THR A 54 -35.46 0.27 15.50
C THR A 54 -35.63 -0.85 14.48
N LYS A 55 -36.86 -1.06 13.98
CA LYS A 55 -37.13 -2.03 12.92
C LYS A 55 -36.66 -1.48 11.57
N VAL A 56 -35.70 -2.17 10.94
CA VAL A 56 -35.11 -1.76 9.65
C VAL A 56 -35.36 -2.84 8.58
N PRO A 57 -35.16 -2.55 7.28
CA PRO A 57 -35.31 -3.57 6.25
C PRO A 57 -34.42 -4.80 6.51
N ARG A 58 -35.03 -5.98 6.55
CA ARG A 58 -34.38 -7.30 6.71
C ARG A 58 -33.67 -7.57 8.06
N SER A 59 -33.66 -6.65 9.02
CA SER A 59 -33.04 -6.85 10.34
C SER A 59 -33.56 -5.89 11.41
N ASN A 60 -33.02 -5.95 12.61
CA ASN A 60 -33.24 -4.97 13.68
C ASN A 60 -31.96 -4.20 13.97
N GLN A 61 -32.12 -2.94 14.38
CA GLN A 61 -31.05 -2.03 14.77
C GLN A 61 -31.13 -1.73 16.27
N LEU A 62 -30.04 -1.95 16.99
CA LEU A 62 -29.87 -1.53 18.38
C LEU A 62 -29.20 -0.15 18.41
N GLY A 63 -29.93 0.86 18.86
CA GLY A 63 -29.38 2.16 19.25
C GLY A 63 -28.88 2.12 20.68
N VAL A 64 -27.62 2.50 20.89
CA VAL A 64 -26.97 2.60 22.21
C VAL A 64 -26.49 4.03 22.41
N ARG A 65 -27.20 4.79 23.24
CA ARG A 65 -26.82 6.15 23.62
C ARG A 65 -26.02 6.10 24.91
N ILE A 66 -24.85 6.75 24.94
CA ILE A 66 -24.04 6.86 26.16
C ILE A 66 -24.24 8.23 26.85
N LYS A 67 -23.64 8.42 28.02
CA LYS A 67 -23.71 9.67 28.80
C LYS A 67 -23.03 10.85 28.09
N ASP A 68 -21.90 10.60 27.42
CA ASP A 68 -21.12 11.58 26.65
C ASP A 68 -21.81 12.05 25.34
N GLY A 69 -23.10 11.81 25.19
CA GLY A 69 -23.90 12.25 24.02
C GLY A 69 -23.67 11.46 22.73
N LEU A 70 -22.59 10.68 22.64
CA LEU A 70 -22.35 9.72 21.55
C LEU A 70 -23.45 8.66 21.46
N TYR A 71 -23.72 8.20 20.24
CA TYR A 71 -24.80 7.28 19.92
C TYR A 71 -24.33 6.25 18.88
N TYR A 72 -24.19 5.00 19.30
CA TYR A 72 -23.79 3.89 18.44
C TYR A 72 -25.02 3.15 17.91
N LYS A 73 -24.99 2.77 16.64
CA LYS A 73 -26.10 2.04 15.99
C LYS A 73 -25.59 0.71 15.49
N PHE A 74 -26.09 -0.40 16.00
CA PHE A 74 -25.66 -1.75 15.59
C PHE A 74 -26.77 -2.43 14.78
N THR A 75 -26.54 -2.72 13.50
CA THR A 75 -27.52 -3.32 12.57
C THR A 75 -27.22 -4.78 12.29
N GLY A 76 -28.26 -5.60 12.10
CA GLY A 76 -28.12 -7.01 11.68
C GLY A 76 -28.75 -8.05 12.62
N PHE A 77 -29.32 -7.62 13.76
CA PHE A 77 -30.00 -8.53 14.68
C PHE A 77 -31.28 -9.13 14.08
N ARG A 78 -31.58 -10.38 14.42
CA ARG A 78 -32.81 -11.09 14.00
C ARG A 78 -33.95 -10.77 14.96
N ASP A 79 -35.19 -11.07 14.56
CA ASP A 79 -36.35 -10.86 15.43
C ASP A 79 -36.35 -11.75 16.69
N GLN A 80 -35.77 -12.94 16.60
CA GLN A 80 -35.55 -13.84 17.76
C GLN A 80 -34.54 -13.27 18.76
N ASP A 81 -33.53 -12.53 18.28
CA ASP A 81 -32.46 -11.97 19.10
C ASP A 81 -32.98 -10.81 19.96
N VAL A 82 -33.91 -10.01 19.42
CA VAL A 82 -34.47 -8.80 20.07
C VAL A 82 -35.14 -9.14 21.40
N SER A 83 -35.96 -10.19 21.47
CA SER A 83 -36.63 -10.59 22.71
C SER A 83 -35.63 -11.08 23.76
N SER A 84 -34.63 -11.88 23.35
CA SER A 84 -33.58 -12.40 24.24
C SER A 84 -32.72 -11.27 24.81
N LEU A 85 -32.27 -10.35 23.95
CA LEU A 85 -31.46 -9.20 24.34
C LEU A 85 -32.25 -8.17 25.17
N THR A 86 -33.54 -7.98 24.91
CA THR A 86 -34.40 -7.11 25.73
C THR A 86 -34.46 -7.60 27.18
N ASN A 87 -34.67 -8.90 27.38
CA ASN A 87 -34.64 -9.52 28.71
C ASN A 87 -33.25 -9.44 29.36
N PHE A 88 -32.18 -9.60 28.56
CA PHE A 88 -30.79 -9.46 29.03
C PHE A 88 -30.47 -8.03 29.48
N PHE A 89 -30.86 -7.00 28.72
CA PHE A 89 -30.67 -5.60 29.08
C PHE A 89 -31.51 -5.20 30.31
N GLN A 90 -32.75 -5.68 30.41
CA GLN A 90 -33.56 -5.45 31.59
C GLN A 90 -32.92 -6.08 32.85
N SER A 91 -32.44 -7.34 32.75
CA SER A 91 -31.86 -8.08 33.87
C SER A 91 -30.47 -7.58 34.28
N ASN A 92 -29.57 -7.36 33.31
CA ASN A 92 -28.16 -7.05 33.58
C ASN A 92 -27.85 -5.55 33.59
N PHE A 93 -28.54 -4.73 32.80
CA PHE A 93 -28.29 -3.28 32.71
C PHE A 93 -29.32 -2.46 33.51
N GLY A 94 -30.45 -3.05 33.92
CA GLY A 94 -31.55 -2.33 34.55
C GLY A 94 -32.25 -1.36 33.58
N LYS A 95 -32.19 -1.66 32.28
CA LYS A 95 -32.64 -0.78 31.18
C LYS A 95 -33.49 -1.58 30.20
N THR A 96 -34.77 -1.26 30.09
CA THR A 96 -35.63 -1.76 29.01
C THR A 96 -35.37 -0.93 27.74
N PRO A 97 -34.97 -1.54 26.60
CA PRO A 97 -34.86 -0.81 25.33
C PRO A 97 -36.23 -0.33 24.83
N GLU A 98 -36.28 0.90 24.31
CA GLU A 98 -37.49 1.49 23.73
C GLU A 98 -37.68 1.08 22.26
N GLU A 99 -38.87 0.66 21.86
CA GLU A 99 -39.17 0.42 20.44
C GLU A 99 -39.41 1.75 19.69
N ARG A 100 -38.59 2.02 18.67
CA ARG A 100 -38.71 3.18 17.78
C ARG A 100 -39.26 2.77 16.42
N GLN A 101 -40.41 3.33 16.05
CA GLN A 101 -41.00 3.12 14.73
C GLN A 101 -40.51 4.17 13.73
N LEU A 102 -40.02 3.70 12.59
CA LEU A 102 -39.64 4.56 11.47
C LEU A 102 -40.86 5.04 10.67
N SER A 103 -40.80 6.27 10.16
CA SER A 103 -41.81 6.83 9.26
C SER A 103 -41.53 6.44 7.82
N VAL A 104 -42.20 5.37 7.36
CA VAL A 104 -42.15 4.90 5.96
C VAL A 104 -43.07 5.70 5.02
N SER A 105 -43.61 6.84 5.45
CA SER A 105 -44.67 7.56 4.72
C SER A 105 -44.18 8.48 3.59
N GLY A 106 -42.87 8.63 3.40
CA GLY A 106 -42.28 9.50 2.37
C GLY A 106 -42.58 11.01 2.53
N ARG A 107 -43.07 11.45 3.71
CA ARG A 107 -43.40 12.86 3.96
C ARG A 107 -42.15 13.62 4.37
N ASN A 108 -41.95 14.79 3.77
CA ASN A 108 -40.83 15.70 4.02
C ASN A 108 -41.18 16.89 4.95
N TRP A 109 -42.34 16.86 5.61
CA TRP A 109 -42.73 17.84 6.62
C TRP A 109 -42.89 17.18 7.99
N GLY A 110 -42.47 17.88 9.05
CA GLY A 110 -42.33 17.33 10.39
C GLY A 110 -41.70 18.32 11.37
N GLU A 111 -41.40 17.83 12.57
CA GLU A 111 -40.71 18.55 13.66
C GLU A 111 -39.24 18.10 13.76
N VAL A 112 -38.38 18.90 14.39
CA VAL A 112 -36.95 18.56 14.57
C VAL A 112 -36.61 18.43 16.05
N ASP A 113 -36.43 17.22 16.56
CA ASP A 113 -35.86 17.01 17.90
C ASP A 113 -34.34 17.18 17.85
N LEU A 114 -33.82 18.10 18.67
CA LEU A 114 -32.39 18.37 18.84
C LEU A 114 -31.99 17.90 20.23
N SER A 115 -31.70 16.59 20.36
CA SER A 115 -31.38 15.98 21.65
C SER A 115 -29.88 15.71 21.77
N GLY A 116 -29.14 16.69 22.27
CA GLY A 116 -27.68 16.66 22.37
C GLY A 116 -27.03 16.73 20.98
N ASN A 117 -26.02 15.89 20.73
CA ASN A 117 -25.29 15.85 19.46
C ASN A 117 -26.05 15.14 18.30
N MET A 118 -27.39 15.09 18.34
CA MET A 118 -28.21 14.36 17.38
C MET A 118 -29.43 15.18 16.96
N LEU A 119 -29.57 15.40 15.65
CA LEU A 119 -30.75 15.97 15.00
C LEU A 119 -31.66 14.83 14.55
N THR A 120 -32.91 14.81 14.97
CA THR A 120 -33.91 13.78 14.64
C THR A 120 -35.11 14.41 13.95
N PHE A 121 -35.42 13.99 12.73
CA PHE A 121 -36.59 14.48 11.99
C PHE A 121 -37.82 13.61 12.28
N MET A 122 -38.89 14.22 12.80
CA MET A 122 -40.08 13.56 13.31
C MET A 122 -41.31 13.86 12.43
N VAL A 123 -41.88 12.82 11.82
CA VAL A 123 -43.09 12.92 11.00
C VAL A 123 -44.27 12.45 11.85
N GLY A 124 -44.86 13.40 12.59
CA GLY A 124 -45.77 13.08 13.69
C GLY A 124 -45.02 12.31 14.79
N SER A 125 -45.64 11.28 15.36
CA SER A 125 -45.04 10.44 16.41
C SER A 125 -43.96 9.45 15.94
N LYS A 126 -43.53 9.50 14.67
CA LYS A 126 -42.56 8.55 14.09
C LYS A 126 -41.31 9.24 13.55
N GLN A 127 -40.15 8.65 13.86
CA GLN A 127 -38.86 9.13 13.41
C GLN A 127 -38.66 8.82 11.92
N ALA A 128 -38.37 9.80 11.07
CA ALA A 128 -38.06 9.56 9.67
C ALA A 128 -36.57 9.28 9.46
N PHE A 129 -35.70 10.15 9.97
CA PHE A 129 -34.24 10.00 9.94
C PHE A 129 -33.59 10.73 11.13
N GLU A 130 -32.30 10.49 11.33
CA GLU A 130 -31.48 11.15 12.35
C GLU A 130 -30.05 11.35 11.84
N VAL A 131 -29.40 12.45 12.22
CA VAL A 131 -28.05 12.82 11.81
C VAL A 131 -27.25 13.29 13.03
N SER A 132 -25.97 12.94 13.09
CA SER A 132 -25.01 13.45 14.09
C SER A 132 -24.69 14.92 13.79
N LEU A 133 -24.71 15.77 14.81
CA LEU A 133 -24.33 17.19 14.65
C LEU A 133 -22.82 17.40 14.62
N ALA A 134 -22.02 16.47 15.16
CA ALA A 134 -20.55 16.47 15.00
C ALA A 134 -20.09 16.03 13.59
N ASP A 135 -21.01 15.53 12.76
CA ASP A 135 -20.73 15.13 11.38
C ASP A 135 -20.88 16.31 10.39
N VAL A 136 -21.49 17.40 10.84
CA VAL A 136 -21.76 18.67 10.14
C VAL A 136 -20.46 19.47 10.03
N SER A 137 -20.07 19.88 8.82
CA SER A 137 -18.90 20.72 8.59
C SER A 137 -19.17 22.20 8.85
N GLN A 138 -20.33 22.66 8.39
CA GLN A 138 -20.70 24.06 8.32
C GLN A 138 -22.22 24.15 8.29
N THR A 139 -22.78 25.29 8.68
CA THR A 139 -24.20 25.57 8.44
C THR A 139 -24.41 27.01 7.96
N GLN A 140 -25.08 27.11 6.82
CA GLN A 140 -25.31 28.37 6.08
C GLN A 140 -26.82 28.65 5.98
N MET A 141 -27.16 29.93 5.84
CA MET A 141 -28.51 30.37 5.48
C MET A 141 -28.63 30.44 3.96
N GLN A 142 -29.61 29.77 3.37
CA GLN A 142 -29.96 29.93 1.97
C GLN A 142 -31.23 30.80 1.90
N GLY A 143 -31.07 32.08 1.56
CA GLY A 143 -32.17 33.04 1.62
C GLY A 143 -32.63 33.32 3.06
N LYS A 144 -33.95 33.38 3.29
CA LYS A 144 -34.54 33.76 4.59
C LYS A 144 -35.04 32.59 5.46
N ASN A 145 -35.44 31.49 4.82
CA ASN A 145 -36.17 30.39 5.47
C ASN A 145 -35.42 29.06 5.42
N ASP A 146 -34.41 28.91 4.55
CA ASP A 146 -33.75 27.64 4.32
C ASP A 146 -32.38 27.60 5.03
N VAL A 147 -32.10 26.49 5.71
CA VAL A 147 -30.83 26.25 6.43
C VAL A 147 -30.16 25.03 5.83
N ILE A 148 -28.97 25.25 5.28
CA ILE A 148 -28.09 24.19 4.80
C ILE A 148 -27.26 23.69 5.99
N LEU A 149 -27.19 22.37 6.14
CA LEU A 149 -26.10 21.69 6.84
C LEU A 149 -25.21 21.05 5.78
N GLU A 150 -23.98 21.55 5.68
CA GLU A 150 -22.93 20.87 4.95
C GLU A 150 -22.32 19.78 5.84
N PHE A 151 -21.84 18.72 5.24
CA PHE A 151 -21.31 17.56 5.95
C PHE A 151 -19.84 17.35 5.63
N HIS A 152 -19.03 17.03 6.65
CA HIS A 152 -17.62 16.68 6.40
C HIS A 152 -17.54 15.51 5.43
N VAL A 153 -17.07 15.77 4.21
CA VAL A 153 -16.54 14.72 3.33
C VAL A 153 -15.33 14.13 4.06
N ASP A 154 -15.41 12.85 4.39
CA ASP A 154 -14.28 12.07 4.86
C ASP A 154 -13.78 11.25 3.67
N ASP A 155 -12.55 11.51 3.23
CA ASP A 155 -11.96 10.81 2.09
C ASP A 155 -11.53 9.37 2.46
N THR A 156 -11.63 8.99 3.75
CA THR A 156 -11.49 7.60 4.18
C THR A 156 -12.70 6.77 3.74
N THR A 157 -12.44 5.83 2.85
CA THR A 157 -13.48 4.97 2.27
C THR A 157 -14.00 3.94 3.26
N GLY A 158 -15.07 4.30 3.98
CA GLY A 158 -15.97 3.33 4.60
C GLY A 158 -16.36 2.27 3.57
N ALA A 159 -15.77 1.07 3.68
CA ALA A 159 -15.33 0.26 2.52
C ALA A 159 -16.38 -0.30 1.53
N ASN A 160 -17.65 0.13 1.61
CA ASN A 160 -18.71 -0.17 0.65
C ASN A 160 -19.63 1.03 0.33
N GLU A 161 -19.37 2.22 0.85
CA GLU A 161 -20.23 3.41 0.63
C GLU A 161 -19.99 3.99 -0.78
N LYS A 162 -20.97 3.78 -1.66
CA LYS A 162 -21.05 4.42 -2.99
C LYS A 162 -21.72 5.80 -2.93
N ASP A 163 -22.60 5.98 -1.96
CA ASP A 163 -23.43 7.16 -1.76
C ASP A 163 -23.11 7.70 -0.36
N SER A 164 -22.89 9.02 -0.24
CA SER A 164 -22.59 9.69 1.02
C SER A 164 -23.33 11.02 1.10
N LEU A 165 -23.77 11.42 2.30
CA LEU A 165 -24.52 12.65 2.52
C LEU A 165 -23.55 13.84 2.57
N MET A 166 -23.55 14.66 1.52
CA MET A 166 -22.72 15.86 1.39
C MET A 166 -23.41 17.12 1.94
N GLU A 167 -24.72 17.22 1.75
CA GLU A 167 -25.52 18.41 2.06
C GLU A 167 -26.94 17.98 2.47
N LEU A 168 -27.54 18.71 3.42
CA LEU A 168 -28.98 18.62 3.73
C LEU A 168 -29.53 20.02 3.97
N SER A 169 -30.46 20.46 3.11
CA SER A 169 -31.19 21.72 3.28
C SER A 169 -32.55 21.48 3.94
N PHE A 170 -32.85 22.26 4.99
CA PHE A 170 -34.14 22.28 5.66
C PHE A 170 -34.86 23.60 5.39
N HIS A 171 -36.13 23.54 4.97
CA HIS A 171 -37.01 24.69 4.96
C HIS A 171 -37.66 24.87 6.35
N ILE A 172 -37.47 26.04 6.97
CA ILE A 172 -38.09 26.41 8.25
C ILE A 172 -39.15 27.51 7.98
N PRO A 173 -40.45 27.18 8.06
CA PRO A 173 -41.53 28.15 7.86
C PRO A 173 -41.48 29.32 8.85
N THR A 174 -41.96 30.50 8.43
CA THR A 174 -42.05 31.69 9.31
C THR A 174 -43.10 31.56 10.40
N ASN A 175 -44.05 30.63 10.28
CA ASN A 175 -45.05 30.29 11.30
C ASN A 175 -44.64 29.10 12.19
N ASN A 176 -43.35 28.77 12.26
CA ASN A 176 -42.84 27.66 13.07
C ASN A 176 -42.98 27.94 14.58
N THR A 177 -43.67 27.05 15.29
CA THR A 177 -43.93 27.15 16.74
C THR A 177 -42.81 26.60 17.63
N GLN A 178 -41.87 25.84 17.04
CA GLN A 178 -40.75 25.19 17.74
C GLN A 178 -39.50 26.09 17.76
N PHE A 179 -39.30 26.89 16.72
CA PHE A 179 -38.20 27.85 16.57
C PHE A 179 -38.77 29.25 16.31
N VAL A 180 -39.45 29.81 17.31
CA VAL A 180 -40.02 31.16 17.23
C VAL A 180 -38.88 32.18 17.04
N GLY A 181 -39.07 33.10 16.09
CA GLY A 181 -38.10 34.13 15.75
C GLY A 181 -38.77 35.49 15.53
N ASP A 182 -38.00 36.56 15.74
CA ASP A 182 -38.43 37.96 15.65
C ASP A 182 -38.16 38.56 14.26
N GLU A 183 -38.64 39.79 14.00
CA GLU A 183 -38.39 40.50 12.73
C GLU A 183 -36.90 40.62 12.35
N ASN A 184 -36.01 40.67 13.35
CA ASN A 184 -34.55 40.73 13.19
C ASN A 184 -33.84 39.37 13.27
N ARG A 185 -34.55 38.27 13.58
CA ARG A 185 -34.01 36.89 13.64
C ARG A 185 -35.06 35.89 13.15
N PRO A 186 -35.10 35.54 11.85
CA PRO A 186 -36.03 34.55 11.32
C PRO A 186 -35.96 33.20 12.07
N ALA A 187 -37.07 32.45 12.08
CA ALA A 187 -37.14 31.11 12.65
C ALA A 187 -35.99 30.18 12.20
N ALA A 188 -35.61 30.29 10.91
CA ALA A 188 -34.48 29.62 10.31
C ALA A 188 -33.12 30.01 10.93
N GLN A 189 -32.92 31.29 11.25
CA GLN A 189 -31.70 31.75 11.94
C GLN A 189 -31.65 31.22 13.38
N VAL A 190 -32.77 31.21 14.10
CA VAL A 190 -32.86 30.63 15.46
C VAL A 190 -32.54 29.12 15.44
N PHE A 191 -33.04 28.40 14.44
CA PHE A 191 -32.70 26.99 14.20
C PHE A 191 -31.21 26.80 13.93
N ARG A 192 -30.59 27.63 13.06
CA ARG A 192 -29.16 27.62 12.78
C ARG A 192 -28.30 27.95 14.01
N GLU A 193 -28.64 28.97 14.78
CA GLU A 193 -27.96 29.34 16.04
C GLU A 193 -28.00 28.18 17.05
N LYS A 194 -29.12 27.44 17.10
CA LYS A 194 -29.27 26.25 17.95
C LYS A 194 -28.48 25.03 17.44
N ILE A 195 -28.34 24.86 16.12
CA ILE A 195 -27.41 23.86 15.54
C ILE A 195 -25.96 24.22 15.87
N MET A 196 -25.55 25.48 15.67
CA MET A 196 -24.17 25.94 15.91
C MET A 196 -23.74 25.87 17.39
N SER A 197 -24.69 25.85 18.33
CA SER A 197 -24.41 25.65 19.76
C SER A 197 -24.44 24.18 20.21
N MET A 198 -24.75 23.25 19.31
CA MET A 198 -24.77 21.79 19.58
C MET A 198 -23.78 20.98 18.71
N ALA A 199 -23.45 21.49 17.53
CA ALA A 199 -22.38 20.99 16.67
C ALA A 199 -21.02 21.58 17.05
N ASP A 200 -19.91 20.93 16.68
CA ASP A 200 -18.53 21.42 16.88
C ASP A 200 -18.15 22.54 15.87
N VAL A 201 -19.16 23.26 15.35
CA VAL A 201 -19.06 24.31 14.30
C VAL A 201 -18.83 25.68 14.97
N GLY A 202 -17.80 25.74 15.80
CA GLY A 202 -17.29 27.01 16.33
C GLY A 202 -16.57 27.81 15.24
N ALA A 203 -16.45 29.13 15.42
CA ALA A 203 -15.80 30.01 14.44
C ALA A 203 -14.30 29.69 14.18
N GLY A 204 -13.66 28.92 15.07
CA GLY A 204 -12.30 28.40 14.89
C GLY A 204 -12.21 26.99 14.29
N ALA A 205 -13.31 26.37 13.84
CA ALA A 205 -13.29 25.02 13.27
C ALA A 205 -12.57 24.92 11.91
N GLU A 206 -12.50 26.04 11.18
CA GLU A 206 -11.71 26.19 9.95
C GLU A 206 -10.27 26.67 10.21
N GLU A 207 -9.97 27.20 11.39
CA GLU A 207 -8.60 27.62 11.73
C GLU A 207 -7.73 26.37 11.98
N ALA A 208 -6.53 26.36 11.39
CA ALA A 208 -5.57 25.29 11.61
C ALA A 208 -4.87 25.50 12.95
N VAL A 209 -5.17 24.64 13.92
CA VAL A 209 -4.46 24.52 15.21
C VAL A 209 -2.95 24.40 15.00
N SER A 210 -2.53 23.75 13.91
CA SER A 210 -1.15 23.78 13.44
C SER A 210 -1.04 23.52 11.94
N LEU A 211 -0.10 24.20 11.29
CA LEU A 211 0.24 24.02 9.88
C LEU A 211 1.67 23.52 9.75
N PHE A 212 1.89 22.45 8.97
CA PHE A 212 3.23 22.04 8.52
C PHE A 212 3.28 22.09 7.00
N GLU A 213 4.02 23.05 6.45
CA GLU A 213 4.07 23.31 5.01
C GLU A 213 5.02 22.37 4.26
N ASN A 214 4.74 22.12 2.97
CA ASN A 214 5.67 21.53 2.01
C ASN A 214 6.25 20.14 2.42
N ILE A 215 5.53 19.38 3.24
CA ILE A 215 5.97 18.07 3.73
C ILE A 215 5.97 17.03 2.61
N THR A 216 7.02 16.21 2.55
CA THR A 216 7.14 15.14 1.54
C THR A 216 6.38 13.90 2.00
N VAL A 217 5.41 13.46 1.19
CA VAL A 217 4.63 12.24 1.44
C VAL A 217 4.98 11.22 0.36
N LEU A 218 5.43 10.03 0.78
CA LEU A 218 5.81 8.95 -0.14
C LEU A 218 4.59 8.18 -0.64
N THR A 219 3.59 8.04 0.22
CA THR A 219 2.35 7.30 -0.02
C THR A 219 1.21 8.03 0.69
N PRO A 220 0.19 8.57 -0.02
CA PRO A 220 0.16 8.80 -1.46
C PRO A 220 1.26 9.77 -1.90
N ARG A 221 1.93 9.48 -3.02
CA ARG A 221 3.10 10.28 -3.46
C ARG A 221 2.72 11.73 -3.77
N GLY A 222 3.40 12.67 -3.13
CA GLY A 222 3.29 14.12 -3.39
C GLY A 222 4.04 14.97 -2.39
N ARG A 223 3.89 16.30 -2.50
CA ARG A 223 4.14 17.23 -1.39
C ARG A 223 2.81 17.81 -0.94
N TYR A 224 2.66 17.95 0.37
CA TYR A 224 1.41 18.32 1.01
C TYR A 224 1.66 19.33 2.13
N ASN A 225 0.77 20.31 2.26
CA ASN A 225 0.62 21.09 3.47
C ASN A 225 -0.28 20.28 4.42
N VAL A 226 0.10 20.22 5.70
CA VAL A 226 -0.53 19.36 6.70
C VAL A 226 -1.19 20.27 7.73
N GLU A 227 -2.50 20.45 7.58
CA GLU A 227 -3.36 21.27 8.43
C GLU A 227 -3.97 20.38 9.53
N LEU A 228 -3.58 20.61 10.78
CA LEU A 228 -4.17 19.98 11.96
C LEU A 228 -5.27 20.90 12.50
N HIS A 229 -6.50 20.40 12.56
CA HIS A 229 -7.63 21.08 13.22
C HIS A 229 -8.00 20.34 14.52
N LEU A 230 -9.01 20.81 15.24
CA LEU A 230 -9.45 20.20 16.51
C LEU A 230 -10.06 18.79 16.35
N SER A 231 -10.70 18.50 15.22
CA SER A 231 -11.50 17.27 15.02
C SER A 231 -11.13 16.48 13.74
N PHE A 232 -10.30 17.05 12.85
CA PHE A 232 -9.80 16.37 11.65
C PHE A 232 -8.38 16.84 11.26
N LEU A 233 -7.70 16.02 10.49
CA LEU A 233 -6.48 16.33 9.72
C LEU A 233 -6.89 16.66 8.28
N ARG A 234 -6.27 17.68 7.68
CA ARG A 234 -6.33 17.95 6.24
C ARG A 234 -4.94 17.92 5.62
N LEU A 235 -4.84 17.28 4.46
CA LEU A 235 -3.66 17.23 3.61
C LEU A 235 -3.96 18.02 2.35
N GLN A 236 -3.62 19.30 2.34
CA GLN A 236 -3.78 20.16 1.17
C GLN A 236 -2.63 19.87 0.19
N GLY A 237 -2.93 19.67 -1.10
CA GLY A 237 -1.93 19.27 -2.09
C GLY A 237 -2.24 19.80 -3.48
N GLN A 238 -1.19 20.20 -4.23
CA GLN A 238 -1.27 20.92 -5.52
C GLN A 238 -2.22 20.35 -6.59
N ALA A 239 -2.64 19.09 -6.47
CA ALA A 239 -3.58 18.45 -7.38
C ALA A 239 -4.71 17.66 -6.70
N ASN A 240 -4.65 17.44 -5.38
CA ASN A 240 -5.59 16.63 -4.60
C ASN A 240 -5.46 17.08 -3.14
N ASP A 241 -6.56 17.50 -2.53
CA ASP A 241 -6.68 17.61 -1.07
C ASP A 241 -7.24 16.31 -0.50
N PHE A 242 -6.96 16.02 0.78
CA PHE A 242 -7.65 14.97 1.55
C PHE A 242 -8.07 15.47 2.92
N LYS A 243 -9.29 15.16 3.34
CA LYS A 243 -9.82 15.40 4.69
C LYS A 243 -10.03 14.07 5.41
N ILE A 244 -9.41 13.94 6.59
CA ILE A 244 -9.27 12.69 7.34
C ILE A 244 -9.70 12.96 8.79
N GLN A 245 -10.79 12.35 9.25
CA GLN A 245 -11.16 12.48 10.66
C GLN A 245 -10.16 11.74 11.57
N TYR A 246 -9.95 12.27 12.79
CA TYR A 246 -9.14 11.58 13.80
C TYR A 246 -9.78 10.27 14.31
N SER A 247 -11.08 10.10 14.10
CA SER A 247 -11.82 8.85 14.36
C SER A 247 -11.21 7.66 13.60
N SER A 248 -10.84 7.90 12.33
CA SER A 248 -10.25 6.94 11.38
C SER A 248 -8.76 6.66 11.63
N VAL A 249 -8.07 7.43 12.48
CA VAL A 249 -6.66 7.21 12.82
C VAL A 249 -6.52 6.09 13.84
N VAL A 250 -6.04 4.93 13.40
CA VAL A 250 -5.90 3.73 14.24
C VAL A 250 -4.59 3.74 15.04
N ARG A 251 -3.48 4.11 14.39
CA ARG A 251 -2.14 3.99 14.96
C ARG A 251 -1.14 4.92 14.26
N LEU A 252 -0.23 5.48 15.05
CA LEU A 252 0.92 6.23 14.56
C LEU A 252 2.17 5.36 14.72
N PHE A 253 3.07 5.42 13.74
CA PHE A 253 4.40 4.80 13.81
C PHE A 253 5.46 5.87 13.55
N LEU A 254 6.54 5.84 14.34
CA LEU A 254 7.69 6.72 14.19
C LEU A 254 8.93 5.85 13.95
N LEU A 255 9.41 5.79 12.71
CA LEU A 255 10.42 4.85 12.25
C LEU A 255 11.60 5.60 11.61
N PRO A 256 12.75 5.74 12.30
CA PRO A 256 13.93 6.38 11.74
C PRO A 256 14.53 5.52 10.62
N LYS A 257 15.10 6.15 9.59
CA LYS A 257 15.72 5.45 8.46
C LYS A 257 17.19 5.18 8.75
N SER A 258 17.65 3.95 8.55
CA SER A 258 19.08 3.64 8.67
C SER A 258 19.89 4.34 7.57
N HIS A 259 21.06 4.88 7.93
CA HIS A 259 22.04 5.54 7.03
C HIS A 259 21.55 6.76 6.24
N GLN A 260 20.44 7.40 6.62
CA GLN A 260 20.01 8.68 6.05
C GLN A 260 19.38 9.57 7.13
N PRO A 261 19.51 10.92 7.05
CA PRO A 261 18.93 11.87 8.00
C PRO A 261 17.41 12.04 7.77
N HIS A 262 16.68 10.94 7.68
CA HIS A 262 15.24 10.93 7.45
C HIS A 262 14.52 10.04 8.46
N THR A 263 13.37 10.50 8.93
CA THR A 263 12.48 9.74 9.81
C THR A 263 11.10 9.64 9.18
N PHE A 264 10.58 8.41 9.10
CA PHE A 264 9.23 8.17 8.62
C PHE A 264 8.23 8.32 9.76
N VAL A 265 7.21 9.14 9.56
CA VAL A 265 5.99 9.12 10.38
C VAL A 265 4.91 8.46 9.55
N ILE A 266 4.30 7.40 10.06
CA ILE A 266 3.28 6.63 9.34
C ILE A 266 1.97 6.68 10.11
N VAL A 267 0.95 7.26 9.47
CA VAL A 267 -0.42 7.32 9.98
C VAL A 267 -1.20 6.17 9.37
N THR A 268 -1.61 5.21 10.19
CA THR A 268 -2.45 4.07 9.74
C THR A 268 -3.92 4.42 9.93
N LEU A 269 -4.67 4.30 8.84
CA LEU A 269 -6.07 4.69 8.74
C LEU A 269 -6.95 3.46 8.52
N ASP A 270 -8.04 3.40 9.28
CA ASP A 270 -9.19 2.55 9.00
C ASP A 270 -10.47 3.40 9.20
N PRO A 271 -11.15 3.83 8.13
CA PRO A 271 -10.99 3.37 6.74
C PRO A 271 -9.77 3.97 5.98
N PRO A 272 -9.36 3.42 4.82
CA PRO A 272 -8.26 3.93 4.01
C PRO A 272 -8.68 5.10 3.10
N ILE A 273 -7.81 6.11 2.89
CA ILE A 273 -8.10 7.21 1.94
C ILE A 273 -8.07 6.75 0.47
N ARG A 274 -8.85 7.39 -0.40
CA ARG A 274 -8.92 7.06 -1.84
C ARG A 274 -8.37 8.16 -2.75
N LYS A 275 -7.50 7.80 -3.69
CA LYS A 275 -7.02 8.66 -4.80
C LYS A 275 -7.32 7.97 -6.13
N GLY A 276 -8.30 8.48 -6.87
CA GLY A 276 -8.80 7.80 -8.07
C GLY A 276 -9.34 6.40 -7.71
N GLN A 277 -8.81 5.34 -8.33
CA GLN A 277 -9.16 3.96 -7.99
C GLN A 277 -8.33 3.35 -6.84
N THR A 278 -7.25 4.00 -6.41
CA THR A 278 -6.30 3.43 -5.43
C THR A 278 -6.68 3.80 -3.99
N LEU A 279 -6.61 2.83 -3.07
CA LEU A 279 -6.80 3.03 -1.63
C LEU A 279 -5.44 3.03 -0.89
N TYR A 280 -5.32 3.86 0.13
CA TYR A 280 -4.12 3.96 0.98
C TYR A 280 -4.49 3.80 2.47
N PRO A 281 -4.27 2.62 3.08
CA PRO A 281 -4.46 2.40 4.52
C PRO A 281 -3.32 2.99 5.38
N HIS A 282 -2.22 3.41 4.76
CA HIS A 282 -1.08 4.02 5.45
C HIS A 282 -0.64 5.27 4.70
N ILE A 283 -0.58 6.41 5.40
CA ILE A 283 0.02 7.64 4.91
C ILE A 283 1.45 7.72 5.45
N VAL A 284 2.43 7.77 4.56
CA VAL A 284 3.86 7.73 4.89
C VAL A 284 4.47 9.11 4.64
N PHE A 285 4.64 9.88 5.71
CA PHE A 285 5.37 11.15 5.71
C PHE A 285 6.87 10.87 5.84
N GLN A 286 7.69 11.58 5.06
CA GLN A 286 9.14 11.62 5.19
C GLN A 286 9.54 12.98 5.73
N TYR A 287 10.03 13.00 6.96
CA TYR A 287 10.62 14.17 7.61
C TYR A 287 12.14 14.06 7.61
N ASP A 288 12.81 15.19 7.70
CA ASP A 288 14.21 15.26 8.09
C ASP A 288 14.36 14.86 9.58
N THR A 289 15.48 14.23 9.93
CA THR A 289 15.78 13.80 11.30
C THR A 289 16.35 14.95 12.16
N GLU A 290 17.05 15.90 11.56
CA GLU A 290 17.79 16.97 12.28
C GLU A 290 17.03 18.30 12.32
N LEU A 291 15.99 18.47 11.49
CA LEU A 291 15.20 19.70 11.44
C LEU A 291 14.43 19.95 12.76
N VAL A 292 14.94 20.88 13.56
CA VAL A 292 14.27 21.44 14.74
C VAL A 292 13.24 22.48 14.30
N VAL A 293 12.03 22.40 14.87
CA VAL A 293 10.98 23.42 14.73
C VAL A 293 10.51 23.90 16.10
N GLN A 294 9.92 25.11 16.12
CA GLN A 294 9.12 25.59 17.24
C GLN A 294 7.71 25.89 16.73
N GLN A 295 6.73 25.18 17.27
CA GLN A 295 5.36 25.09 16.79
C GLN A 295 4.42 25.54 17.92
N THR A 296 3.87 26.75 17.84
CA THR A 296 2.82 27.22 18.76
C THR A 296 1.46 26.78 18.21
N LEU A 297 0.53 26.40 19.10
CA LEU A 297 -0.79 25.93 18.71
C LEU A 297 -1.85 27.02 18.87
N SER A 298 -2.66 27.24 17.82
CA SER A 298 -3.85 28.09 17.87
C SER A 298 -5.00 27.35 18.59
N ILE A 299 -4.94 27.28 19.92
CA ILE A 299 -6.02 26.73 20.78
C ILE A 299 -6.30 27.71 21.92
N SER A 300 -7.58 28.00 22.17
CA SER A 300 -8.00 28.79 23.34
C SER A 300 -7.67 28.07 24.66
N ASP A 301 -7.14 28.79 25.65
CA ASP A 301 -6.69 28.23 26.93
C ASP A 301 -7.77 27.42 27.67
N GLU A 302 -9.05 27.73 27.47
CA GLU A 302 -10.17 26.98 28.04
C GLU A 302 -10.25 25.54 27.50
N LEU A 303 -10.05 25.34 26.19
CA LEU A 303 -10.04 24.01 25.55
C LEU A 303 -8.77 23.23 25.92
N LEU A 304 -7.64 23.93 26.06
CA LEU A 304 -6.38 23.36 26.51
C LEU A 304 -6.49 22.84 27.96
N ASN A 305 -7.07 23.64 28.87
CA ASN A 305 -7.25 23.29 30.27
C ASN A 305 -8.44 22.35 30.53
N GLY A 306 -9.38 22.22 29.59
CA GLY A 306 -10.49 21.28 29.61
C GLY A 306 -10.18 19.98 28.88
N LYS A 307 -10.62 19.87 27.61
CA LYS A 307 -10.66 18.64 26.78
C LYS A 307 -9.27 18.00 26.55
N TYR A 308 -8.23 18.83 26.49
CA TYR A 308 -6.85 18.43 26.13
C TYR A 308 -5.83 18.48 27.27
N LYS A 309 -6.26 18.69 28.51
CA LYS A 309 -5.37 18.85 29.68
C LYS A 309 -4.40 17.67 29.83
N GLY A 310 -3.10 17.95 29.76
CA GLY A 310 -2.04 16.93 29.84
C GLY A 310 -1.91 16.01 28.62
N LYS A 311 -2.61 16.29 27.51
CA LYS A 311 -2.46 15.62 26.21
C LYS A 311 -1.80 16.50 25.15
N VAL A 312 -1.96 17.82 25.28
CA VAL A 312 -1.49 18.83 24.34
C VAL A 312 -0.88 20.01 25.11
N GLU A 313 0.28 20.49 24.68
CA GLU A 313 0.96 21.70 25.19
C GLU A 313 0.75 22.89 24.23
N ALA A 314 0.78 24.12 24.73
CA ALA A 314 0.49 25.33 23.94
C ALA A 314 1.60 25.69 22.92
N SER A 315 2.85 25.29 23.19
CA SER A 315 3.98 25.47 22.26
C SER A 315 4.96 24.31 22.41
N TYR A 316 5.30 23.70 21.28
CA TYR A 316 6.25 22.60 21.19
C TYR A 316 7.56 23.08 20.59
N LYS A 317 8.70 22.60 21.11
CA LYS A 317 10.02 22.83 20.53
C LYS A 317 10.81 21.53 20.51
N GLY A 318 11.27 21.12 19.33
CA GLY A 318 11.97 19.84 19.15
C GLY A 318 12.10 19.46 17.68
N LEU A 319 12.48 18.22 17.41
CA LEU A 319 12.60 17.68 16.05
C LEU A 319 11.22 17.63 15.39
N ILE A 320 11.11 18.05 14.12
CA ILE A 320 9.82 18.19 13.40
C ILE A 320 8.97 16.91 13.43
N HIS A 321 9.61 15.74 13.31
CA HIS A 321 8.92 14.46 13.35
C HIS A 321 8.40 14.08 14.75
N GLU A 322 9.07 14.51 15.83
CA GLU A 322 8.58 14.33 17.21
C GLU A 322 7.48 15.33 17.54
N VAL A 323 7.64 16.61 17.17
CA VAL A 323 6.64 17.67 17.35
C VAL A 323 5.33 17.31 16.64
N PHE A 324 5.40 16.96 15.36
CA PHE A 324 4.24 16.51 14.59
C PHE A 324 3.57 15.27 15.22
N THR A 325 4.37 14.27 15.59
CA THR A 325 3.86 13.04 16.21
C THR A 325 3.23 13.30 17.59
N ALA A 326 3.75 14.25 18.38
CA ALA A 326 3.21 14.62 19.67
C ALA A 326 1.85 15.33 19.55
N ILE A 327 1.75 16.34 18.67
CA ILE A 327 0.50 17.08 18.43
C ILE A 327 -0.57 16.14 17.84
N LEU A 328 -0.23 15.35 16.82
CA LEU A 328 -1.16 14.40 16.21
C LEU A 328 -1.61 13.30 17.19
N ARG A 329 -0.73 12.83 18.08
CA ARG A 329 -1.08 11.93 19.20
C ARG A 329 -2.04 12.60 20.19
N GLY A 330 -1.79 13.85 20.56
CA GLY A 330 -2.59 14.60 21.53
C GLY A 330 -4.02 14.88 21.04
N LEU A 331 -4.16 15.22 19.75
CA LEU A 331 -5.44 15.47 19.10
C LEU A 331 -6.21 14.18 18.78
N SER A 332 -5.57 13.16 18.19
CA SER A 332 -6.24 11.91 17.79
C SER A 332 -6.41 10.88 18.90
N GLY A 333 -5.62 10.97 19.98
CA GLY A 333 -5.51 9.93 21.00
C GLY A 333 -4.85 8.62 20.51
N ALA A 334 -4.39 8.55 19.25
CA ALA A 334 -3.82 7.34 18.68
C ALA A 334 -2.49 6.97 19.33
N LYS A 335 -2.27 5.66 19.56
CA LYS A 335 -1.03 5.17 20.17
C LYS A 335 0.13 5.25 19.16
N VAL A 336 1.26 5.82 19.61
CA VAL A 336 2.51 5.91 18.85
C VAL A 336 3.35 4.66 19.07
N THR A 337 3.84 4.07 18.00
CA THR A 337 4.75 2.91 17.99
C THR A 337 6.12 3.37 17.53
N LYS A 338 7.10 3.42 18.44
CA LYS A 338 8.54 3.56 18.12
C LYS A 338 9.12 2.18 17.76
N PRO A 339 10.37 2.06 17.23
CA PRO A 339 10.97 0.78 16.89
C PRO A 339 11.10 -0.17 18.10
N GLY A 340 11.21 -1.47 17.83
CA GLY A 340 11.37 -2.49 18.87
C GLY A 340 12.79 -2.59 19.44
N LYS A 341 13.03 -3.66 20.21
CA LYS A 341 14.37 -4.05 20.67
C LYS A 341 15.29 -4.58 19.56
N PHE A 342 14.78 -4.78 18.35
CA PHE A 342 15.55 -5.26 17.20
C PHE A 342 16.71 -4.31 16.86
N ARG A 343 17.85 -4.89 16.47
CA ARG A 343 18.96 -4.19 15.81
C ARG A 343 19.42 -5.00 14.60
N SER A 344 19.66 -4.28 13.52
CA SER A 344 20.36 -4.75 12.33
C SER A 344 21.86 -4.82 12.62
N CYS A 345 22.61 -5.66 11.89
CA CYS A 345 24.07 -5.71 11.96
C CYS A 345 24.76 -4.41 11.50
N GLN A 346 24.02 -3.44 10.96
CA GLN A 346 24.48 -2.11 10.54
C GLN A 346 24.07 -1.01 11.55
N ASP A 347 23.82 -1.40 12.82
CA ASP A 347 23.21 -0.61 13.91
C ASP A 347 21.89 0.09 13.52
N GLY A 348 21.16 -0.53 12.59
CA GLY A 348 19.87 -0.06 12.09
C GLY A 348 18.67 -0.58 12.89
N TYR A 349 17.52 0.07 12.72
CA TYR A 349 16.23 -0.41 13.22
C TYR A 349 15.44 -1.25 12.20
N ALA A 350 16.01 -1.47 11.01
CA ALA A 350 15.36 -2.12 9.88
C ALA A 350 16.36 -2.89 9.02
N VAL A 351 15.86 -3.87 8.29
CA VAL A 351 16.62 -4.72 7.36
C VAL A 351 16.26 -4.35 5.93
N LYS A 352 17.27 -4.17 5.08
CA LYS A 352 17.10 -3.96 3.63
C LYS A 352 16.53 -5.22 2.99
N SER A 353 15.46 -5.08 2.21
CA SER A 353 14.76 -6.18 1.55
C SER A 353 13.91 -5.69 0.39
N SER A 354 13.56 -6.59 -0.53
CA SER A 354 12.74 -6.29 -1.71
C SER A 354 11.39 -7.01 -1.60
N LEU A 355 10.27 -6.28 -1.61
CA LEU A 355 8.93 -6.89 -1.61
C LEU A 355 8.37 -6.90 -3.04
N LYS A 356 8.20 -8.10 -3.60
CA LYS A 356 7.83 -8.34 -5.01
C LYS A 356 8.87 -7.81 -6.01
N ALA A 357 8.82 -6.52 -6.32
CA ALA A 357 9.67 -5.83 -7.30
C ALA A 357 10.01 -4.38 -6.90
N GLU A 358 9.77 -4.01 -5.64
CA GLU A 358 10.09 -2.69 -5.08
C GLU A 358 11.02 -2.89 -3.87
N ASP A 359 12.14 -2.16 -3.84
CA ASP A 359 13.13 -2.22 -2.76
C ASP A 359 12.72 -1.35 -1.57
N GLY A 360 13.05 -1.81 -0.36
CA GLY A 360 12.65 -1.14 0.86
C GLY A 360 13.36 -1.60 2.12
N LEU A 361 12.70 -1.32 3.24
CA LEU A 361 13.14 -1.53 4.60
C LEU A 361 12.03 -2.26 5.36
N LEU A 362 12.35 -3.46 5.85
CA LEU A 362 11.51 -4.23 6.74
C LEU A 362 11.87 -3.86 8.19
N TYR A 363 10.92 -3.32 8.93
CA TYR A 363 11.06 -2.97 10.35
C TYR A 363 10.43 -4.08 11.22
N PRO A 364 11.22 -4.86 11.99
CA PRO A 364 10.69 -5.78 12.99
C PRO A 364 10.27 -4.99 14.25
N LEU A 365 8.96 -4.80 14.43
CA LEU A 365 8.40 -4.09 15.59
C LEU A 365 7.87 -5.09 16.62
N GLU A 366 7.67 -4.62 17.84
CA GLU A 366 7.36 -5.46 19.01
C GLU A 366 6.16 -6.42 18.83
N LYS A 367 5.19 -6.06 17.96
CA LYS A 367 3.99 -6.87 17.65
C LYS A 367 3.66 -6.97 16.15
N SER A 368 4.55 -6.53 15.27
CA SER A 368 4.26 -6.46 13.83
C SER A 368 5.51 -6.25 12.98
N PHE A 369 5.55 -6.80 11.77
CA PHE A 369 6.48 -6.35 10.74
C PHE A 369 5.87 -5.18 9.98
N PHE A 370 6.68 -4.18 9.63
CA PHE A 370 6.25 -3.09 8.74
C PHE A 370 7.27 -2.91 7.61
N PHE A 371 6.86 -3.19 6.38
CA PHE A 371 7.65 -2.91 5.18
C PHE A 371 7.32 -1.51 4.61
N LEU A 372 8.35 -0.74 4.29
CA LEU A 372 8.28 0.62 3.76
C LEU A 372 9.36 0.83 2.69
N PRO A 373 9.19 1.74 1.71
CA PRO A 373 8.12 2.74 1.60
C PRO A 373 6.97 2.34 0.66
N ARG A 374 7.14 1.29 -0.16
CA ARG A 374 6.15 0.91 -1.18
C ARG A 374 6.12 -0.59 -1.47
N PRO A 375 4.94 -1.24 -1.49
CA PRO A 375 3.71 -0.78 -0.84
C PRO A 375 3.90 -0.78 0.69
N PRO A 376 3.45 0.25 1.43
CA PRO A 376 3.45 0.18 2.89
C PRO A 376 2.64 -1.04 3.34
N THR A 377 3.31 -1.99 3.99
CA THR A 377 2.71 -3.29 4.32
C THR A 377 2.93 -3.58 5.81
N LEU A 378 1.89 -3.41 6.60
CA LEU A 378 1.86 -3.77 8.02
C LEU A 378 1.33 -5.20 8.17
N ILE A 379 2.07 -6.06 8.88
CA ILE A 379 1.70 -7.45 9.18
C ILE A 379 1.72 -7.62 10.70
N LEU A 380 0.60 -7.96 11.33
CA LEU A 380 0.58 -8.18 12.78
C LEU A 380 1.07 -9.59 13.13
N HIS A 381 1.82 -9.74 14.23
CA HIS A 381 2.27 -11.07 14.70
C HIS A 381 1.09 -12.00 15.04
N GLU A 382 -0.07 -11.43 15.38
CA GLU A 382 -1.32 -12.17 15.63
C GLU A 382 -1.90 -12.79 14.34
N GLU A 383 -1.55 -12.28 13.16
CA GLU A 383 -2.07 -12.70 11.84
C GLU A 383 -1.16 -13.73 11.14
N ILE A 384 0.12 -13.79 11.51
CA ILE A 384 1.09 -14.78 11.01
C ILE A 384 0.69 -16.18 11.49
N ASP A 385 0.77 -17.17 10.60
CA ASP A 385 0.75 -18.59 10.98
C ASP A 385 2.17 -19.15 11.12
N TYR A 386 3.03 -18.92 10.12
CA TYR A 386 4.45 -19.27 10.17
C TYR A 386 5.34 -18.34 9.34
N VAL A 387 6.64 -18.45 9.60
CA VAL A 387 7.73 -17.81 8.87
C VAL A 387 8.68 -18.88 8.32
N GLU A 388 9.27 -18.63 7.17
CA GLU A 388 10.19 -19.54 6.48
C GLU A 388 11.34 -18.73 5.86
N PHE A 389 12.55 -19.27 5.92
CA PHE A 389 13.79 -18.64 5.44
C PHE A 389 14.30 -19.43 4.24
N GLU A 390 14.01 -18.96 3.03
CA GLU A 390 14.46 -19.57 1.79
C GLU A 390 15.93 -19.21 1.54
N ARG A 391 16.80 -20.22 1.45
CA ARG A 391 18.12 -20.07 0.83
C ARG A 391 17.98 -20.44 -0.65
N HIS A 392 18.24 -19.50 -1.55
CA HIS A 392 18.47 -19.86 -2.94
C HIS A 392 19.66 -20.84 -3.02
N ALA A 393 19.61 -21.80 -3.95
CA ALA A 393 20.66 -22.79 -4.18
C ALA A 393 20.89 -22.91 -5.69
N ALA A 394 21.48 -21.87 -6.28
CA ALA A 394 21.56 -21.69 -7.73
C ALA A 394 22.96 -21.23 -8.19
N GLY A 395 23.91 -22.16 -8.19
CA GLY A 395 25.10 -22.15 -9.05
C GLY A 395 26.05 -20.94 -8.99
N GLY A 396 27.08 -21.02 -8.13
CA GLY A 396 28.28 -20.18 -8.23
C GLY A 396 28.52 -19.25 -7.03
N SER A 397 29.76 -19.29 -6.52
CA SER A 397 30.45 -18.34 -5.62
C SER A 397 29.63 -17.21 -4.95
N ASN A 398 29.68 -17.18 -3.61
CA ASN A 398 29.34 -16.03 -2.76
C ASN A 398 27.87 -15.56 -2.77
N MET A 399 26.98 -16.48 -2.39
CA MET A 399 25.62 -16.16 -1.97
C MET A 399 25.57 -15.43 -0.61
N HIS A 400 25.65 -14.10 -0.66
CA HIS A 400 25.55 -13.21 0.51
C HIS A 400 24.11 -12.89 0.97
N TYR A 401 23.08 -13.48 0.34
CA TYR A 401 21.68 -13.12 0.55
C TYR A 401 20.76 -14.33 0.78
N PHE A 402 19.64 -14.11 1.48
CA PHE A 402 18.53 -15.04 1.65
C PHE A 402 17.17 -14.33 1.49
N ASP A 403 16.10 -15.11 1.33
CA ASP A 403 14.73 -14.62 1.22
C ASP A 403 13.92 -15.05 2.46
N LEU A 404 12.98 -14.21 2.90
CA LEU A 404 12.14 -14.41 4.09
C LEU A 404 10.67 -14.45 3.67
N LEU A 405 10.03 -15.62 3.77
CA LEU A 405 8.62 -15.84 3.52
C LEU A 405 7.83 -15.73 4.83
N ILE A 406 6.84 -14.84 4.87
CA ILE A 406 5.88 -14.73 5.98
C ILE A 406 4.51 -15.14 5.48
N ARG A 407 3.90 -16.18 6.07
CA ARG A 407 2.56 -16.65 5.71
C ARG A 407 1.54 -16.29 6.77
N LEU A 408 0.42 -15.73 6.33
CA LEU A 408 -0.69 -15.32 7.18
C LEU A 408 -1.72 -16.45 7.33
N LYS A 409 -2.49 -16.41 8.41
CA LYS A 409 -3.65 -17.29 8.67
C LYS A 409 -4.79 -17.15 7.65
N THR A 410 -4.69 -16.17 6.75
CA THR A 410 -5.57 -15.97 5.59
C THR A 410 -5.00 -16.61 4.32
N GLU A 411 -4.03 -17.52 4.45
CA GLU A 411 -3.25 -18.18 3.38
C GLU A 411 -2.38 -17.23 2.53
N GLN A 412 -2.51 -15.92 2.71
CA GLN A 412 -1.73 -14.89 2.02
C GLN A 412 -0.24 -14.94 2.40
N GLU A 413 0.62 -14.85 1.39
CA GLU A 413 2.07 -14.97 1.51
C GLU A 413 2.79 -13.65 1.18
N HIS A 414 3.82 -13.34 1.97
CA HIS A 414 4.68 -12.18 1.80
C HIS A 414 6.15 -12.62 1.74
N LEU A 415 6.68 -12.74 0.52
CA LEU A 415 8.08 -13.04 0.26
C LEU A 415 8.91 -11.75 0.19
N PHE A 416 9.78 -11.55 1.18
CA PHE A 416 10.77 -10.49 1.25
C PHE A 416 12.11 -11.02 0.75
N ARG A 417 12.59 -10.51 -0.38
CA ARG A 417 13.80 -11.00 -1.02
C ARG A 417 15.04 -10.20 -0.64
N ASN A 418 16.21 -10.72 -1.00
CA ASN A 418 17.47 -9.97 -1.05
C ASN A 418 17.91 -9.43 0.33
N ILE A 419 17.70 -10.22 1.39
CA ILE A 419 18.13 -9.90 2.75
C ILE A 419 19.57 -10.39 2.96
N GLN A 420 20.46 -9.55 3.49
CA GLN A 420 21.86 -9.91 3.72
C GLN A 420 22.01 -11.01 4.78
N ARG A 421 22.84 -12.02 4.50
CA ARG A 421 23.11 -13.18 5.38
C ARG A 421 23.48 -12.79 6.81
N ASN A 422 24.18 -11.67 7.00
CA ASN A 422 24.60 -11.16 8.31
C ASN A 422 23.39 -10.80 9.22
N GLU A 423 22.23 -10.50 8.63
CA GLU A 423 20.99 -10.19 9.37
C GLU A 423 20.22 -11.45 9.79
N TYR A 424 20.61 -12.64 9.30
CA TYR A 424 19.92 -13.89 9.58
C TYR A 424 19.84 -14.19 11.09
N HIS A 425 20.97 -14.08 11.81
CA HIS A 425 21.01 -14.35 13.24
C HIS A 425 20.12 -13.37 14.03
N ASN A 426 20.18 -12.07 13.71
CA ASN A 426 19.39 -11.03 14.35
C ASN A 426 17.89 -11.25 14.13
N LEU A 427 17.48 -11.53 12.89
CA LEU A 427 16.08 -11.80 12.54
C LEU A 427 15.58 -13.11 13.15
N TYR A 428 16.35 -14.19 13.08
CA TYR A 428 16.01 -15.49 13.68
C TYR A 428 15.83 -15.39 15.19
N SER A 429 16.79 -14.76 15.89
CA SER A 429 16.74 -14.50 17.33
C SER A 429 15.52 -13.67 17.72
N PHE A 430 15.19 -12.63 16.94
CA PHE A 430 13.99 -11.82 17.16
C PHE A 430 12.69 -12.62 16.93
N ILE A 431 12.57 -13.35 15.82
CA ILE A 431 11.38 -14.13 15.44
C ILE A 431 11.11 -15.24 16.46
N SER A 432 12.15 -16.00 16.82
CA SER A 432 12.11 -17.03 17.86
C SER A 432 11.77 -16.44 19.23
N GLY A 433 12.41 -15.31 19.61
CA GLY A 433 12.11 -14.56 20.83
C GLY A 433 10.72 -13.91 20.89
N LYS A 434 9.95 -13.91 19.79
CA LYS A 434 8.51 -13.58 19.77
C LYS A 434 7.58 -14.79 19.77
N GLY A 435 8.11 -16.02 19.73
CA GLY A 435 7.31 -17.25 19.69
C GLY A 435 6.58 -17.46 18.36
N LEU A 436 7.07 -16.90 17.26
CA LEU A 436 6.56 -17.15 15.92
C LEU A 436 7.04 -18.52 15.43
N LYS A 437 6.18 -19.30 14.76
CA LYS A 437 6.56 -20.59 14.18
C LYS A 437 7.56 -20.38 13.03
N ILE A 438 8.61 -21.19 12.98
CA ILE A 438 9.60 -21.20 11.88
C ILE A 438 9.55 -22.58 11.21
N MET A 439 9.20 -22.66 9.93
CA MET A 439 8.97 -23.93 9.21
C MET A 439 10.25 -24.61 8.67
N ASN A 440 11.42 -23.97 8.76
CA ASN A 440 12.71 -24.54 8.33
C ASN A 440 13.16 -25.82 9.05
N PHE A 441 12.42 -26.29 10.06
CA PHE A 441 12.70 -27.55 10.74
C PHE A 441 11.97 -28.71 10.05
N GLY A 442 12.62 -29.28 9.03
CA GLY A 442 12.31 -30.64 8.60
C GLY A 442 12.56 -31.64 9.73
N ASP A 443 11.68 -32.61 9.90
CA ASP A 443 11.73 -33.56 11.03
C ASP A 443 12.98 -34.43 11.03
N MET A 444 13.95 -34.16 11.93
CA MET A 444 14.28 -35.07 13.04
C MET A 444 15.41 -34.57 13.97
N LYS A 445 15.11 -34.59 15.27
CA LYS A 445 16.02 -34.73 16.43
C LYS A 445 16.97 -33.57 16.84
N ALA A 446 17.11 -33.46 18.16
CA ALA A 446 18.22 -32.87 18.92
C ALA A 446 18.47 -31.35 18.83
N ALA A 447 17.67 -30.58 19.58
CA ALA A 447 17.97 -29.20 19.99
C ALA A 447 19.22 -29.04 20.90
N ASN A 448 20.04 -30.08 21.07
CA ASN A 448 21.28 -30.07 21.84
C ASN A 448 22.54 -29.87 20.98
N GLY A 449 22.48 -30.06 19.65
CA GLY A 449 23.68 -30.00 18.80
C GLY A 449 24.27 -28.59 18.70
N VAL A 450 23.43 -27.59 18.44
CA VAL A 450 23.87 -26.21 18.14
C VAL A 450 24.58 -25.55 19.32
N ALA A 451 24.19 -25.86 20.56
CA ALA A 451 24.82 -25.33 21.76
C ALA A 451 26.23 -25.88 22.03
N ALA A 452 26.60 -27.01 21.43
CA ALA A 452 27.91 -27.63 21.57
C ALA A 452 28.92 -27.17 20.49
N VAL A 453 28.44 -26.77 19.30
CA VAL A 453 29.30 -26.20 18.25
C VAL A 453 29.73 -24.78 18.61
N LEU A 454 28.82 -23.96 19.14
CA LEU A 454 29.03 -22.55 19.51
C LEU A 454 29.95 -22.32 20.75
N GLN A 455 30.89 -23.23 21.03
CA GLN A 455 31.88 -23.09 22.12
C GLN A 455 33.35 -23.23 21.69
N ASN A 456 33.63 -23.62 20.44
CA ASN A 456 34.99 -23.96 19.98
C ASN A 456 35.47 -23.16 18.75
N ASP A 457 34.77 -22.09 18.34
CA ASP A 457 35.10 -21.30 17.15
C ASP A 457 35.97 -20.06 17.51
N ASP A 458 37.28 -20.27 17.73
CA ASP A 458 38.31 -19.21 17.75
C ASP A 458 39.31 -19.38 16.56
N ASP A 459 39.09 -20.38 15.69
CA ASP A 459 39.84 -20.67 14.46
C ASP A 459 38.91 -20.58 13.22
N ASP A 460 39.34 -19.86 12.18
CA ASP A 460 38.50 -19.39 11.04
C ASP A 460 38.23 -20.48 9.95
N ASP A 461 38.59 -21.75 10.19
CA ASP A 461 38.62 -22.84 9.19
C ASP A 461 37.67 -24.03 9.50
N ALA A 462 36.57 -23.78 10.23
CA ALA A 462 35.58 -24.82 10.58
C ALA A 462 34.77 -25.33 9.36
N VAL A 463 35.02 -26.59 8.95
CA VAL A 463 34.40 -27.24 7.78
C VAL A 463 32.91 -27.56 8.00
N ASP A 464 32.05 -27.24 7.02
CA ASP A 464 30.60 -27.50 7.07
C ASP A 464 30.30 -29.03 7.12
N PRO A 465 29.58 -29.55 8.14
CA PRO A 465 29.20 -30.96 8.24
C PRO A 465 28.31 -31.49 7.09
N HIS A 466 27.74 -30.60 6.27
CA HIS A 466 27.09 -30.98 5.01
C HIS A 466 28.10 -31.45 3.95
N LEU A 467 29.29 -30.84 3.93
CA LEU A 467 30.35 -31.12 2.96
C LEU A 467 31.01 -32.49 3.24
N GLU A 468 31.25 -32.82 4.52
CA GLU A 468 31.71 -34.16 4.91
C GLU A 468 30.71 -35.26 4.52
N ARG A 469 29.40 -35.01 4.61
CA ARG A 469 28.40 -36.01 4.24
C ARG A 469 28.44 -36.35 2.75
N ILE A 470 28.57 -35.34 1.90
CA ILE A 470 28.74 -35.52 0.45
C ILE A 470 30.04 -36.30 0.16
N LYS A 471 31.13 -35.97 0.87
CA LYS A 471 32.42 -36.65 0.73
C LYS A 471 32.41 -38.11 1.22
N ASN A 472 31.56 -38.44 2.21
CA ASN A 472 31.41 -39.80 2.76
C ASN A 472 30.34 -40.64 2.05
N GLU A 473 29.41 -40.04 1.30
CA GLU A 473 28.46 -40.76 0.43
C GLU A 473 29.07 -41.08 -0.95
N ALA A 474 30.09 -40.34 -1.38
CA ALA A 474 30.93 -40.66 -2.53
C ALA A 474 32.05 -41.65 -2.16
N GLY A 475 31.74 -42.95 -2.12
CA GLY A 475 32.72 -44.01 -1.90
C GLY A 475 33.86 -43.96 -2.93
N GLY A 476 35.11 -44.09 -2.47
CA GLY A 476 36.30 -43.79 -3.26
C GLY A 476 36.87 -44.96 -4.08
N GLU A 477 37.78 -44.59 -4.98
CA GLU A 477 38.82 -45.46 -5.54
C GLU A 477 40.17 -44.74 -5.34
N ASP A 478 41.19 -45.46 -4.89
CA ASP A 478 42.54 -44.92 -4.66
C ASP A 478 43.36 -44.90 -5.95
N SER A 479 44.10 -43.82 -6.21
CA SER A 479 45.28 -43.83 -7.09
C SER A 479 46.20 -42.66 -6.75
N ASP A 480 47.41 -42.98 -6.31
CA ASP A 480 48.52 -42.03 -6.11
C ASP A 480 49.30 -41.78 -7.42
N GLU A 481 50.40 -41.02 -7.29
CA GLU A 481 51.45 -40.68 -8.28
C GLU A 481 51.06 -39.69 -9.40
N GLU A 482 51.92 -38.76 -9.84
CA GLU A 482 52.85 -37.85 -9.15
C GLU A 482 53.25 -36.74 -10.17
N ASP A 483 54.18 -35.84 -9.82
CA ASP A 483 54.80 -34.80 -10.68
C ASP A 483 53.92 -33.69 -11.32
N SER A 484 54.41 -32.48 -11.61
CA SER A 484 55.29 -31.54 -10.91
C SER A 484 55.27 -30.18 -11.66
N ASP A 485 55.92 -29.15 -11.12
CA ASP A 485 56.47 -27.98 -11.83
C ASP A 485 55.59 -27.18 -12.83
N PHE A 486 55.02 -26.07 -12.35
CA PHE A 486 55.57 -24.75 -12.72
C PHE A 486 55.26 -23.68 -11.66
N VAL A 487 56.21 -22.78 -11.39
CA VAL A 487 56.09 -21.73 -10.36
C VAL A 487 56.69 -20.41 -10.88
N ALA A 488 56.22 -19.30 -10.31
CA ALA A 488 56.68 -17.92 -10.50
C ALA A 488 56.19 -17.22 -11.82
N ASP A 489 55.87 -15.92 -11.82
CA ASP A 489 55.75 -14.97 -10.71
C ASP A 489 54.71 -13.85 -11.01
N LYS A 490 54.62 -12.89 -10.08
CA LYS A 490 54.05 -11.52 -10.10
C LYS A 490 54.03 -10.78 -11.48
N ASP A 491 53.21 -9.73 -11.69
CA ASP A 491 52.67 -8.77 -10.71
C ASP A 491 51.40 -8.01 -11.17
N ASP A 492 50.81 -7.26 -10.23
CA ASP A 492 50.06 -5.98 -10.31
C ASP A 492 48.81 -5.79 -11.23
N GLY A 493 47.79 -5.12 -10.67
CA GLY A 493 47.25 -3.93 -11.35
C GLY A 493 45.90 -3.98 -12.09
N GLY A 494 44.77 -3.99 -11.37
CA GLY A 494 43.62 -3.12 -11.73
C GLY A 494 42.27 -3.74 -12.17
N SER A 495 41.25 -3.52 -11.32
CA SER A 495 39.82 -3.39 -11.69
C SER A 495 39.60 -2.25 -12.71
N PRO A 496 38.55 -2.25 -13.59
CA PRO A 496 37.16 -2.11 -13.10
C PRO A 496 35.99 -2.66 -13.98
N THR A 497 34.79 -2.36 -13.47
CA THR A 497 33.42 -2.31 -14.03
C THR A 497 33.29 -1.80 -15.49
N ASP A 498 32.17 -1.91 -16.24
CA ASP A 498 30.75 -2.13 -15.85
C ASP A 498 29.87 -2.66 -17.02
N ASP A 499 28.56 -2.78 -16.75
CA ASP A 499 27.34 -2.75 -17.61
C ASP A 499 27.44 -2.45 -19.13
N SER A 500 26.55 -3.09 -19.93
CA SER A 500 25.66 -2.37 -20.87
C SER A 500 24.67 -3.29 -21.64
N GLY A 501 23.43 -2.81 -21.81
CA GLY A 501 22.35 -3.45 -22.57
C GLY A 501 22.20 -3.06 -24.07
N ASP A 502 21.03 -3.35 -24.64
CA ASP A 502 20.69 -3.32 -26.08
C ASP A 502 19.74 -2.16 -26.50
N ASP A 503 19.58 -1.88 -27.80
CA ASP A 503 18.36 -1.32 -28.45
C ASP A 503 18.53 -1.13 -30.00
N SER A 504 17.44 -1.19 -30.79
CA SER A 504 17.44 -1.06 -32.28
C SER A 504 16.43 -0.01 -32.86
N ASP A 505 16.46 0.28 -34.18
CA ASP A 505 15.70 1.33 -34.95
C ASP A 505 15.53 0.87 -36.45
N GLY A 506 14.71 1.38 -37.41
CA GLY A 506 13.62 2.39 -37.50
C GLY A 506 13.31 2.85 -38.98
N SER A 507 12.15 3.50 -39.28
CA SER A 507 11.78 4.32 -40.52
C SER A 507 11.09 3.61 -41.74
N ASN A 508 10.31 4.24 -42.68
CA ASN A 508 9.89 5.65 -42.94
C ASN A 508 8.63 5.89 -43.89
N SER A 509 8.02 7.11 -43.88
CA SER A 509 7.25 7.89 -44.92
C SER A 509 5.93 7.37 -45.60
N GLY A 510 4.94 8.16 -46.11
CA GLY A 510 4.57 9.61 -45.99
C GLY A 510 3.53 10.20 -47.02
N ASN A 511 2.80 11.28 -46.64
CA ASN A 511 2.20 12.44 -47.41
C ASN A 511 0.72 12.57 -48.00
N GLU A 512 0.04 13.67 -47.59
CA GLU A 512 -0.91 14.67 -48.22
C GLU A 512 -2.36 14.47 -48.83
N LYS A 513 -3.28 15.36 -48.35
CA LYS A 513 -4.33 16.24 -49.01
C LYS A 513 -5.84 15.92 -49.26
N GLU A 514 -6.68 16.87 -48.75
CA GLU A 514 -7.95 17.52 -49.23
C GLU A 514 -9.24 16.76 -49.69
N GLY A 515 -10.46 17.27 -49.34
CA GLY A 515 -11.72 16.91 -50.06
C GLY A 515 -13.11 16.92 -49.34
N ALA A 516 -13.71 18.10 -49.11
CA ALA A 516 -15.15 18.47 -48.88
C ALA A 516 -16.36 17.48 -48.70
N GLN A 517 -17.23 17.84 -47.72
CA GLN A 517 -18.73 17.89 -47.70
C GLN A 517 -19.69 16.64 -47.58
N MET A 518 -20.40 16.62 -46.43
CA MET A 518 -21.88 16.51 -46.23
C MET A 518 -22.76 15.42 -46.91
N GLN A 519 -23.35 14.51 -46.11
CA GLN A 519 -24.79 14.52 -45.72
C GLN A 519 -25.20 13.37 -44.73
N LYS A 520 -26.44 13.40 -44.21
CA LYS A 520 -27.08 12.46 -43.24
C LYS A 520 -28.39 11.88 -43.86
N PRO A 521 -29.36 11.23 -43.14
CA PRO A 521 -29.40 10.37 -41.93
C PRO A 521 -30.25 9.05 -42.12
N ILE A 522 -30.69 8.41 -41.01
CA ILE A 522 -32.02 7.72 -40.77
C ILE A 522 -32.07 6.16 -40.65
N LYS A 523 -32.24 5.70 -39.38
CA LYS A 523 -33.13 4.62 -38.82
C LYS A 523 -33.05 3.13 -39.32
N LYS A 524 -33.55 2.09 -38.61
CA LYS A 524 -33.81 1.75 -37.17
C LYS A 524 -34.41 0.31 -37.12
N ASP A 525 -34.41 -0.36 -35.95
CA ASP A 525 -35.21 -1.59 -35.59
C ASP A 525 -34.76 -2.94 -36.26
N SER A 526 -34.95 -4.16 -35.70
CA SER A 526 -35.24 -4.63 -34.31
C SER A 526 -35.04 -6.17 -34.12
N ALA A 527 -35.05 -6.64 -32.86
CA ALA A 527 -35.51 -7.96 -32.35
C ALA A 527 -34.75 -9.32 -32.57
N LYS A 528 -34.22 -9.85 -31.45
CA LYS A 528 -34.36 -11.21 -30.84
C LYS A 528 -33.87 -12.54 -31.47
N GLU A 529 -33.14 -13.27 -30.61
CA GLU A 529 -33.20 -14.72 -30.25
C GLU A 529 -32.41 -15.85 -30.97
N ALA A 530 -31.61 -16.54 -30.13
CA ALA A 530 -31.34 -17.99 -30.04
C ALA A 530 -30.32 -18.74 -30.96
N SER A 531 -29.33 -19.31 -30.26
CA SER A 531 -28.76 -20.68 -30.43
C SER A 531 -27.44 -20.95 -31.20
N SER A 532 -26.47 -21.47 -30.42
CA SER A 532 -25.52 -22.55 -30.76
C SER A 532 -24.28 -22.32 -31.66
N SER A 533 -23.25 -23.14 -31.37
CA SER A 533 -22.02 -23.42 -32.13
C SER A 533 -20.93 -22.32 -32.26
N LYS A 534 -19.67 -22.74 -32.04
CA LYS A 534 -18.45 -22.03 -32.48
C LYS A 534 -18.06 -22.56 -33.87
N PRO A 535 -17.48 -21.72 -34.74
CA PRO A 535 -16.16 -22.09 -35.25
C PRO A 535 -15.16 -20.91 -35.29
N MET A 536 -14.07 -21.07 -36.03
CA MET A 536 -12.81 -20.32 -35.93
C MET A 536 -12.75 -19.01 -36.75
N SER A 537 -11.76 -18.18 -36.41
CA SER A 537 -10.79 -17.53 -37.32
C SER A 537 -10.73 -15.98 -37.39
N LYS A 538 -9.50 -15.54 -37.68
CA LYS A 538 -8.88 -14.20 -37.63
C LYS A 538 -9.56 -13.14 -38.53
N GLY A 539 -9.70 -11.88 -38.07
CA GLY A 539 -10.42 -10.83 -38.81
C GLY A 539 -10.10 -9.33 -38.54
N LYS A 540 -8.82 -8.95 -38.39
CA LYS A 540 -8.22 -7.62 -38.71
C LYS A 540 -9.13 -6.36 -38.85
N LYS A 541 -9.17 -5.45 -37.84
CA LYS A 541 -8.81 -4.00 -38.01
C LYS A 541 -8.73 -3.17 -36.70
N VAL A 542 -8.14 -1.98 -36.88
CA VAL A 542 -7.67 -0.95 -35.93
C VAL A 542 -8.79 -0.09 -35.31
N ARG A 543 -8.52 0.53 -34.14
CA ARG A 543 -9.20 1.72 -33.59
C ARG A 543 -8.27 2.94 -33.69
N GLU A 544 -8.82 4.15 -33.85
CA GLU A 544 -8.12 5.44 -33.68
C GLU A 544 -8.89 6.36 -32.71
N GLY A 545 -8.29 7.49 -32.33
CA GLY A 545 -8.67 8.36 -31.20
C GLY A 545 -7.67 8.19 -30.03
N GLU A 546 -6.56 8.93 -29.97
CA GLU A 546 -6.42 10.30 -29.38
C GLU A 546 -6.33 10.25 -27.83
N GLU A 547 -5.45 10.99 -27.11
CA GLU A 547 -4.41 11.94 -27.53
C GLU A 547 -3.23 12.04 -26.51
N ASP A 548 -2.04 12.28 -27.06
CA ASP A 548 -0.85 13.02 -26.55
C ASP A 548 -0.08 12.64 -25.23
N GLY A 549 1.19 13.07 -25.17
CA GLY A 549 2.10 12.94 -24.02
C GLY A 549 3.58 12.73 -24.36
N SER A 550 4.11 13.31 -25.45
CA SER A 550 5.42 12.91 -26.00
C SER A 550 6.68 13.35 -25.20
N LYS A 551 7.66 12.44 -25.04
CA LYS A 551 9.05 12.73 -24.61
C LYS A 551 10.06 11.97 -25.47
N LYS A 552 11.09 12.67 -25.98
CA LYS A 552 12.03 12.19 -27.01
C LYS A 552 13.14 11.28 -26.43
N LYS A 553 13.40 10.11 -27.04
CA LYS A 553 14.69 9.38 -26.91
C LYS A 553 15.77 10.09 -27.75
N LYS A 554 17.06 9.90 -27.41
CA LYS A 554 18.23 10.41 -28.16
C LYS A 554 18.64 9.44 -29.29
N PRO A 555 19.23 9.92 -30.41
CA PRO A 555 19.73 9.06 -31.49
C PRO A 555 21.03 8.33 -31.10
N LYS A 556 21.25 7.13 -31.65
CA LYS A 556 22.50 6.36 -31.47
C LYS A 556 23.61 6.87 -32.40
N LYS A 557 24.87 6.85 -31.94
CA LYS A 557 26.05 7.14 -32.77
C LYS A 557 26.28 6.04 -33.81
N LYS A 558 26.77 6.41 -35.00
CA LYS A 558 27.36 5.46 -35.96
C LYS A 558 28.63 4.83 -35.33
N LYS A 559 28.90 3.56 -35.62
CA LYS A 559 30.12 2.86 -35.19
C LYS A 559 31.25 3.09 -36.21
N ASP A 560 32.49 3.13 -35.72
CA ASP A 560 33.71 3.26 -36.54
C ASP A 560 33.86 2.06 -37.51
N PRO A 561 34.03 2.28 -38.83
CA PRO A 561 34.35 1.22 -39.79
C PRO A 561 35.61 0.39 -39.48
N ASN A 562 36.59 0.97 -38.78
CA ASN A 562 37.88 0.34 -38.50
C ASN A 562 37.93 -0.48 -37.21
N ALA A 563 36.85 -0.50 -36.40
CA ALA A 563 36.81 -1.24 -35.15
C ALA A 563 36.84 -2.78 -35.39
N PRO A 564 37.70 -3.55 -34.68
CA PRO A 564 37.78 -5.00 -34.84
C PRO A 564 36.43 -5.71 -34.61
N LYS A 565 36.05 -6.61 -35.52
CA LYS A 565 34.82 -7.41 -35.41
C LYS A 565 34.90 -8.35 -34.20
N LYS A 566 33.89 -8.24 -33.31
CA LYS A 566 33.71 -9.07 -32.10
C LYS A 566 33.85 -10.56 -32.41
N ALA A 567 34.34 -11.32 -31.44
CA ALA A 567 34.39 -12.77 -31.50
C ALA A 567 32.98 -13.40 -31.65
N LEU A 568 32.91 -14.51 -32.37
CA LEU A 568 31.74 -15.35 -32.56
C LEU A 568 31.74 -16.50 -31.53
N SER A 569 30.54 -16.91 -31.09
CA SER A 569 30.37 -18.10 -30.24
C SER A 569 30.25 -19.38 -31.08
N GLY A 570 30.41 -20.55 -30.44
CA GLY A 570 30.33 -21.85 -31.15
C GLY A 570 29.00 -22.04 -31.89
N TYR A 571 27.88 -21.63 -31.27
CA TYR A 571 26.58 -21.60 -31.94
C TYR A 571 26.56 -20.73 -33.22
N MET A 572 27.32 -19.62 -33.27
CA MET A 572 27.37 -18.77 -34.46
C MET A 572 28.22 -19.40 -35.57
N PHE A 573 29.32 -20.10 -35.25
CA PHE A 573 30.07 -20.90 -36.22
C PHE A 573 29.22 -22.05 -36.78
N PHE A 574 28.59 -22.83 -35.90
CA PHE A 574 27.61 -23.86 -36.28
C PHE A 574 26.48 -23.29 -37.15
N SER A 575 25.86 -22.18 -36.73
CA SER A 575 24.78 -21.52 -37.45
C SER A 575 25.24 -20.90 -38.78
N GLN A 576 26.53 -20.67 -39.01
CA GLN A 576 27.03 -20.19 -40.29
C GLN A 576 27.21 -21.35 -41.28
N THR A 577 27.78 -22.46 -40.82
CA THR A 577 27.96 -23.69 -41.62
C THR A 577 26.62 -24.36 -41.94
N GLU A 578 25.81 -24.67 -40.93
CA GLU A 578 24.56 -25.42 -41.12
C GLU A 578 23.43 -24.60 -41.74
N ARG A 579 23.54 -23.26 -41.80
CA ARG A 579 22.53 -22.42 -42.47
C ARG A 579 22.43 -22.70 -43.97
N GLU A 580 23.50 -23.14 -44.63
CA GLU A 580 23.39 -23.60 -46.03
C GLU A 580 22.72 -24.96 -46.14
N SER A 581 23.08 -25.90 -45.26
CA SER A 581 22.47 -27.24 -45.15
C SER A 581 20.95 -27.14 -44.95
N VAL A 582 20.50 -26.33 -43.99
CA VAL A 582 19.07 -26.08 -43.71
C VAL A 582 18.36 -25.38 -44.87
N LYS A 583 19.00 -24.41 -45.56
CA LYS A 583 18.42 -23.74 -46.74
C LYS A 583 18.29 -24.66 -47.96
N LYS A 584 19.28 -25.54 -48.19
CA LYS A 584 19.28 -26.51 -49.29
C LYS A 584 18.23 -27.61 -49.04
N SER A 585 18.08 -28.03 -47.78
CA SER A 585 17.08 -29.03 -47.37
C SER A 585 15.64 -28.50 -47.36
N ASN A 586 15.43 -27.20 -47.11
CA ASN A 586 14.11 -26.56 -47.11
C ASN A 586 14.07 -25.33 -48.06
N PRO A 587 13.96 -25.52 -49.38
CA PRO A 587 13.85 -24.41 -50.33
C PRO A 587 12.63 -23.51 -50.03
N GLY A 588 12.87 -22.22 -49.80
CA GLY A 588 11.82 -21.22 -49.55
C GLY A 588 11.51 -20.88 -48.09
N ILE A 589 12.16 -21.53 -47.11
CA ILE A 589 12.00 -21.24 -45.67
C ILE A 589 12.33 -19.77 -45.31
N ALA A 590 11.55 -19.15 -44.42
CA ALA A 590 11.77 -17.76 -44.02
C ALA A 590 13.02 -17.61 -43.13
N PHE A 591 13.72 -16.46 -43.24
CA PHE A 591 14.99 -16.21 -42.54
C PHE A 591 14.92 -16.43 -41.01
N GLY A 592 13.80 -16.06 -40.38
CA GLY A 592 13.57 -16.24 -38.95
C GLY A 592 13.21 -17.68 -38.54
N GLU A 593 12.71 -18.50 -39.47
CA GLU A 593 12.40 -19.91 -39.23
C GLU A 593 13.65 -20.77 -39.33
N VAL A 594 14.57 -20.44 -40.25
CA VAL A 594 15.94 -21.00 -40.29
C VAL A 594 16.63 -20.87 -38.93
N GLY A 595 16.48 -19.72 -38.26
CA GLY A 595 17.05 -19.48 -36.93
C GLY A 595 16.50 -20.39 -35.84
N LYS A 596 15.22 -20.80 -35.92
CA LYS A 596 14.63 -21.78 -34.99
C LYS A 596 15.17 -23.18 -35.24
N VAL A 597 15.15 -23.64 -36.50
CA VAL A 597 15.65 -24.98 -36.88
C VAL A 597 17.11 -25.17 -36.46
N LEU A 598 17.95 -24.13 -36.59
CA LEU A 598 19.34 -24.17 -36.13
C LEU A 598 19.45 -24.17 -34.59
N GLY A 599 18.65 -23.37 -33.89
CA GLY A 599 18.62 -23.35 -32.41
C GLY A 599 18.09 -24.65 -31.79
N ASP A 600 17.23 -25.37 -32.50
CA ASP A 600 16.74 -26.69 -32.08
C ASP A 600 17.77 -27.79 -32.39
N ARG A 601 18.42 -27.74 -33.56
CA ARG A 601 19.50 -28.67 -33.92
C ARG A 601 20.72 -28.53 -32.99
N TRP A 602 21.13 -27.31 -32.63
CA TRP A 602 22.20 -27.08 -31.64
C TRP A 602 21.86 -27.65 -30.26
N ARG A 603 20.59 -27.56 -29.84
CA ARG A 603 20.14 -28.14 -28.56
C ARG A 603 20.09 -29.67 -28.59
N ALA A 604 19.89 -30.29 -29.76
CA ALA A 604 19.86 -31.74 -29.93
C ALA A 604 21.25 -32.42 -30.01
N MET A 605 22.31 -31.69 -30.39
CA MET A 605 23.67 -32.24 -30.44
C MET A 605 24.22 -32.57 -29.04
N SER A 606 25.09 -33.57 -28.96
CA SER A 606 25.88 -33.94 -27.77
C SER A 606 26.93 -32.87 -27.40
N ALA A 607 27.78 -33.16 -26.42
CA ALA A 607 28.95 -32.32 -26.09
C ALA A 607 30.08 -32.51 -27.12
N GLU A 608 30.37 -33.75 -27.50
CA GLU A 608 31.39 -34.12 -28.50
C GLU A 608 31.11 -33.48 -29.88
N GLU A 609 29.84 -33.42 -30.30
CA GLU A 609 29.44 -32.73 -31.54
C GLU A 609 29.52 -31.19 -31.46
N LYS A 610 29.61 -30.61 -30.25
CA LYS A 610 29.76 -29.16 -30.02
C LYS A 610 31.21 -28.73 -29.89
N GLU A 611 32.05 -29.57 -29.30
CA GLU A 611 33.47 -29.32 -29.06
C GLU A 611 34.22 -28.67 -30.24
N PRO A 612 34.15 -29.14 -31.50
CA PRO A 612 34.85 -28.50 -32.61
C PRO A 612 34.38 -27.06 -32.89
N TYR A 613 33.11 -26.73 -32.63
CA TYR A 613 32.60 -25.37 -32.76
C TYR A 613 33.00 -24.49 -31.56
N GLU A 614 33.13 -25.08 -30.38
CA GLU A 614 33.58 -24.39 -29.18
C GLU A 614 35.11 -24.16 -29.20
N GLU A 615 35.88 -25.04 -29.86
CA GLU A 615 37.29 -24.78 -30.20
C GLU A 615 37.44 -23.64 -31.20
N MET A 616 36.66 -23.61 -32.29
CA MET A 616 36.64 -22.47 -33.21
C MET A 616 36.28 -21.16 -32.48
N ALA A 617 35.38 -21.20 -31.50
CA ALA A 617 35.06 -20.05 -30.65
C ALA A 617 36.19 -19.65 -29.69
N ARG A 618 36.93 -20.62 -29.12
CA ARG A 618 38.16 -20.36 -28.35
C ARG A 618 39.22 -19.67 -29.22
N ALA A 619 39.45 -20.16 -30.44
CA ALA A 619 40.40 -19.58 -31.40
C ALA A 619 40.00 -18.16 -31.85
N ASP A 620 38.72 -17.93 -32.17
CA ASP A 620 38.24 -16.60 -32.59
C ASP A 620 38.21 -15.58 -31.43
N LYS A 621 38.03 -16.05 -30.18
CA LYS A 621 38.20 -15.23 -28.97
C LYS A 621 39.66 -14.78 -28.78
N ILE A 622 40.63 -15.64 -29.11
CA ILE A 622 42.06 -15.27 -29.15
C ILE A 622 42.31 -14.26 -30.26
N ARG A 623 41.92 -14.54 -31.52
CA ARG A 623 42.03 -13.58 -32.65
C ARG A 623 41.42 -12.23 -32.30
N TYR A 624 40.26 -12.18 -31.65
CA TYR A 624 39.63 -10.91 -31.26
C TYR A 624 40.42 -10.17 -30.19
N LYS A 625 40.98 -10.87 -29.18
CA LYS A 625 41.86 -10.29 -28.17
C LYS A 625 43.11 -9.68 -28.82
N ASP A 626 43.74 -10.42 -29.74
CA ASP A 626 44.97 -10.00 -30.41
C ASP A 626 44.72 -8.81 -31.34
N ALA A 627 43.66 -8.88 -32.16
CA ALA A 627 43.23 -7.77 -33.02
C ALA A 627 42.80 -6.51 -32.23
N LEU A 628 42.28 -6.67 -31.02
CA LEU A 628 42.00 -5.56 -30.11
C LEU A 628 43.29 -4.97 -29.53
N SER A 629 44.29 -5.80 -29.21
CA SER A 629 45.60 -5.32 -28.73
C SER A 629 46.39 -4.54 -29.79
N GLY A 630 46.22 -4.90 -31.07
CA GLY A 630 46.79 -4.17 -32.21
C GLY A 630 46.09 -2.85 -32.56
N TYR A 631 44.86 -2.61 -32.07
CA TYR A 631 44.07 -1.41 -32.37
C TYR A 631 44.51 -0.21 -31.50
N LYS A 632 45.73 0.29 -31.75
CA LYS A 632 46.17 1.59 -31.22
C LYS A 632 45.57 2.72 -32.06
N ASN A 633 44.60 3.41 -31.48
CA ASN A 633 43.86 4.55 -32.05
C ASN A 633 44.79 5.64 -32.65
N PRO A 634 44.78 5.86 -33.98
CA PRO A 634 45.33 7.07 -34.59
C PRO A 634 44.43 8.28 -34.30
N GLN A 635 45.00 9.48 -34.30
CA GLN A 635 44.23 10.73 -34.17
C GLN A 635 43.26 10.92 -35.36
N PRO A 636 42.14 11.66 -35.19
CA PRO A 636 41.33 12.06 -36.34
C PRO A 636 42.19 12.89 -37.31
N MET A 637 42.18 12.52 -38.59
CA MET A 637 42.65 13.41 -39.64
C MET A 637 41.49 14.31 -40.05
N ASP A 638 41.58 15.59 -39.71
CA ASP A 638 40.80 16.63 -40.38
C ASP A 638 41.23 16.66 -41.85
N ILE A 639 40.29 16.41 -42.75
CA ILE A 639 40.43 16.68 -44.18
C ILE A 639 39.22 17.53 -44.56
N ASP A 640 39.45 18.83 -44.60
CA ASP A 640 38.52 19.80 -45.16
C ASP A 640 39.27 20.56 -46.27
N SER A 641 38.54 20.95 -47.32
CA SER A 641 39.03 21.60 -48.56
C SER A 641 40.21 20.95 -49.31
N GLU A 642 39.96 20.38 -50.49
CA GLU A 642 40.34 21.09 -51.74
C GLU A 642 39.66 20.53 -53.02
N HIS A 643 39.72 21.35 -54.07
CA HIS A 643 39.47 21.08 -55.49
C HIS A 643 38.07 20.67 -56.02
N ASP A 644 37.26 21.72 -56.13
CA ASP A 644 36.45 22.15 -57.30
C ASP A 644 36.75 21.52 -58.71
N SER A 645 35.83 21.78 -59.65
CA SER A 645 35.96 21.75 -61.12
C SER A 645 36.00 20.41 -61.90
N ALA A 646 34.79 19.98 -62.31
CA ALA A 646 34.38 19.76 -63.72
C ALA A 646 35.00 18.66 -64.62
N SER A 647 34.31 18.44 -65.76
CA SER A 647 34.62 17.57 -66.91
C SER A 647 34.42 16.05 -66.72
N SER A 648 33.70 15.35 -67.61
CA SER A 648 32.87 15.74 -68.77
C SER A 648 31.75 14.72 -69.02
#